data_AF-A0A2P5YXB8-F1
#
_entry.id   AF-A0A2P5YXB8-F1
#
_cell.length_a   1.000
_cell.length_b   1.000
_cell.length_c   1.000
_cell.angle_alpha   90.00
_cell.angle_beta   90.00
_cell.angle_gamma   90.00
#
_symmetry.space_group_name_H-M   'P 1'
#
loop_
_entity.id
_entity.type
_entity.pdbx_description
1 polymer ?
#
loop_
_entity_poly.entity_id
_entity_poly.type
_entity_poly.pdbx_seq_one_letter_code
_entity_poly.pdbx_strand_id
1 'polypeptide(L)'
;MESILARALEYTLKYWLKSFSRDQFKLQGRTVQLSNLDINGDALHASMGLPPALNVATAKVGKLEIILPYVSNVQIEPIVVQIDRLDLVLEENSDVDSPRSSSGMQSSTSPGKGSGYGFADKIADGMTIQVQTVNLLLETRGGTRAKGGAAWAPPMASITMRNILLYTTNENWQAVNLKEARDFSSNKNFIYVFKKLEWESLSIDLLPHPDMFSDANLARSQVGSTQRDDDGAKRVFFGGERFLEGISGEAYITVQRTELNAPLGLEVQLHVTEAVCPALSEPGLRALLRFLTGLYVCLNRGDVDLNAQQRSVESAGRSLVSVVVDHIFLCIKDNEFQLELLMQSLLFSRASVSDGENSRHLSKVMVGGLFLRDTFSRPPCTLVQPSMEAVTDSCLHIPNFGKDFCPPIYPLAEQQWQLTVGVPLISLHSLQVKPSPLPPSFASQTVIDCQPLMIHLQEESCLRISSFLADGIVVNPGSILPDSSVNSLVFSLKELDISVPLDIGKMDNPGGGDNRIRPKSFAGARLHFEKVFFSESPSLKLKLLNLEKDPACFCLWDGQPIDASMKKWTAGASQLSLSLETTAGLTGVQSSLGWSSGLWKCVELKEASIELAMVSADGSPLTVVPPPGGVGQNRGCL
;
A
#
# COMPACT_ATOMS: atom_id res chain seq x y z
N MET A 1 5.26 -25.26 40.94
CA MET A 1 5.46 -24.37 39.78
C MET A 1 4.62 -24.79 38.57
N GLU A 2 4.58 -26.08 38.20
CA GLU A 2 3.72 -26.56 37.08
C GLU A 2 2.26 -26.17 37.24
N SER A 3 1.67 -26.37 38.43
CA SER A 3 0.30 -25.94 38.72
C SER A 3 0.07 -24.42 38.62
N ILE A 4 1.11 -23.60 38.83
CA ILE A 4 1.01 -22.14 38.74
C ILE A 4 1.02 -21.73 37.26
N LEU A 5 1.92 -22.31 36.47
CA LEU A 5 2.05 -22.04 35.04
C LEU A 5 0.83 -22.53 34.26
N ALA A 6 0.33 -23.72 34.61
CA ALA A 6 -0.92 -24.26 34.08
C ALA A 6 -2.12 -23.34 34.38
N ARG A 7 -2.22 -22.82 35.62
CA ARG A 7 -3.30 -21.89 36.01
C ARG A 7 -3.18 -20.52 35.35
N ALA A 8 -1.96 -20.05 35.09
CA ALA A 8 -1.73 -18.82 34.32
C ALA A 8 -2.17 -18.99 32.87
N LEU A 9 -1.78 -20.11 32.22
CA LEU A 9 -2.24 -20.44 30.87
C LEU A 9 -3.76 -20.58 30.80
N GLU A 10 -4.38 -21.23 31.79
CA GLU A 10 -5.84 -21.35 31.90
C GLU A 10 -6.52 -19.97 31.91
N TYR A 11 -6.00 -19.03 32.70
CA TYR A 11 -6.53 -17.67 32.77
C TYR A 11 -6.39 -16.93 31.45
N THR A 12 -5.22 -17.02 30.81
CA THR A 12 -4.97 -16.40 29.50
C THR A 12 -5.91 -16.96 28.44
N LEU A 13 -6.03 -18.29 28.32
CA LEU A 13 -6.90 -18.93 27.33
C LEU A 13 -8.37 -18.57 27.54
N LYS A 14 -8.82 -18.43 28.79
CA LYS A 14 -10.20 -18.01 29.09
C LYS A 14 -10.54 -16.62 28.55
N TYR A 15 -9.58 -15.71 28.47
CA TYR A 15 -9.79 -14.38 27.89
C TYR A 15 -9.94 -14.46 26.35
N TRP A 16 -9.11 -15.27 25.71
CA TRP A 16 -9.04 -15.38 24.25
C TRP A 16 -10.11 -16.27 23.62
N LEU A 17 -10.71 -17.20 24.37
CA LEU A 17 -11.68 -18.15 23.84
C LEU A 17 -13.11 -17.75 24.19
N LYS A 18 -14.04 -17.80 23.22
CA LYS A 18 -15.47 -17.55 23.46
C LYS A 18 -16.07 -18.54 24.45
N SER A 19 -15.62 -19.79 24.37
CA SER A 19 -15.99 -20.84 25.31
C SER A 19 -14.74 -21.59 25.72
N PHE A 20 -14.56 -21.76 27.03
CA PHE A 20 -13.45 -22.50 27.61
C PHE A 20 -13.98 -23.36 28.75
N SER A 21 -13.83 -24.67 28.64
CA SER A 21 -14.11 -25.60 29.74
C SER A 21 -12.81 -26.13 30.32
N ARG A 22 -12.71 -26.10 31.64
CA ARG A 22 -11.54 -26.62 32.37
C ARG A 22 -11.32 -28.12 32.14
N ASP A 23 -12.37 -28.86 31.78
CA ASP A 23 -12.28 -30.29 31.47
C ASP A 23 -11.53 -30.57 30.17
N GLN A 24 -11.49 -29.59 29.25
CA GLN A 24 -10.72 -29.67 27.99
C GLN A 24 -9.23 -29.41 28.24
N PHE A 25 -8.89 -28.65 29.28
CA PHE A 25 -7.52 -28.31 29.64
C PHE A 25 -6.89 -29.38 30.53
N LYS A 26 -6.31 -30.42 29.91
CA LYS A 26 -5.56 -31.47 30.62
C LYS A 26 -4.10 -31.47 30.20
N LEU A 27 -3.22 -31.34 31.20
CA LEU A 27 -1.78 -31.43 31.01
C LEU A 27 -1.40 -32.92 30.85
N GLN A 28 -1.00 -33.33 29.64
CA GLN A 28 -0.50 -34.67 29.35
C GLN A 28 1.03 -34.63 29.38
N GLY A 29 1.61 -34.96 30.54
CA GLY A 29 3.04 -34.80 30.76
C GLY A 29 3.43 -33.32 30.71
N ARG A 30 4.09 -32.88 29.64
CA ARG A 30 4.50 -31.49 29.41
C ARG A 30 3.71 -30.76 28.33
N THR A 31 2.71 -31.43 27.75
CA THR A 31 1.97 -30.90 26.61
C THR A 31 0.51 -30.68 27.00
N VAL A 32 -0.02 -29.52 26.65
CA VAL A 32 -1.47 -29.24 26.63
C VAL A 32 -1.92 -29.33 25.18
N GLN A 33 -3.00 -30.07 24.92
CA GLN A 33 -3.62 -30.13 23.60
C GLN A 33 -5.09 -29.75 23.70
N LEU A 34 -5.51 -28.85 22.82
CA LEU A 34 -6.88 -28.37 22.67
C LEU A 34 -7.27 -28.42 21.19
N SER A 35 -8.56 -28.56 20.88
CA SER A 35 -9.04 -28.63 19.49
C SER A 35 -10.40 -27.97 19.33
N ASN A 36 -10.71 -27.57 18.09
CA ASN A 36 -11.96 -26.92 17.67
C ASN A 36 -12.30 -25.70 18.54
N LEU A 37 -11.33 -24.81 18.69
CA LEU A 37 -11.43 -23.63 19.54
C LEU A 37 -12.06 -22.46 18.76
N ASP A 38 -12.96 -21.72 19.42
CA ASP A 38 -13.54 -20.48 18.91
C ASP A 38 -12.94 -19.30 19.67
N ILE A 39 -12.23 -18.43 18.95
CA ILE A 39 -11.53 -17.26 19.50
C ILE A 39 -12.53 -16.10 19.61
N ASN A 40 -12.41 -15.35 20.70
CA ASN A 40 -13.16 -14.12 20.90
C ASN A 40 -12.73 -13.06 19.87
N GLY A 41 -13.62 -12.76 18.92
CA GLY A 41 -13.38 -11.80 17.86
C GLY A 41 -13.11 -10.39 18.36
N ASP A 42 -13.77 -9.97 19.44
CA ASP A 42 -13.58 -8.63 20.03
C ASP A 42 -12.19 -8.49 20.64
N ALA A 43 -11.72 -9.53 21.34
CA ALA A 43 -10.37 -9.58 21.90
C ALA A 43 -9.34 -9.52 20.76
N LEU A 44 -9.53 -10.29 19.69
CA LEU A 44 -8.64 -10.28 18.53
C LEU A 44 -8.64 -8.92 17.81
N HIS A 45 -9.81 -8.32 17.60
CA HIS A 45 -9.95 -7.00 16.98
C HIS A 45 -9.17 -5.94 17.78
N ALA A 46 -9.38 -5.90 19.10
CA ALA A 46 -8.71 -4.95 19.99
C ALA A 46 -7.19 -5.14 20.01
N SER A 47 -6.71 -6.38 20.09
CA SER A 47 -5.27 -6.67 20.12
C SER A 47 -4.56 -6.43 18.79
N MET A 48 -5.25 -6.63 17.66
CA MET A 48 -4.70 -6.35 16.33
C MET A 48 -4.79 -4.86 15.95
N GLY A 49 -5.54 -4.06 16.70
CA GLY A 49 -5.76 -2.64 16.39
C GLY A 49 -6.46 -2.43 15.04
N LEU A 50 -7.43 -3.30 14.70
CA LEU A 50 -8.15 -3.20 13.43
C LEU A 50 -8.95 -1.89 13.36
N PRO A 51 -9.15 -1.31 12.16
CA PRO A 51 -9.98 -0.12 12.02
C PRO A 51 -11.42 -0.44 12.41
N PRO A 52 -12.19 0.53 12.97
CA PRO A 52 -13.58 0.32 13.36
C PRO A 52 -14.51 -0.14 12.22
N ALA A 53 -14.11 0.11 10.96
CA ALA A 53 -14.82 -0.34 9.79
C ALA A 53 -14.77 -1.86 9.59
N LEU A 54 -13.74 -2.56 10.11
CA LEU A 54 -13.56 -4.00 9.97
C LEU A 54 -13.97 -4.73 11.26
N ASN A 55 -14.63 -5.87 11.15
CA ASN A 55 -14.96 -6.74 12.28
C ASN A 55 -14.36 -8.14 12.09
N VAL A 56 -13.98 -8.78 13.19
CA VAL A 56 -13.60 -10.20 13.21
C VAL A 56 -14.88 -11.03 13.33
N ALA A 57 -15.45 -11.40 12.19
CA ALA A 57 -16.70 -12.16 12.13
C ALA A 57 -16.52 -13.62 12.63
N THR A 58 -15.41 -14.25 12.23
CA THR A 58 -15.08 -15.62 12.64
C THR A 58 -13.59 -15.73 12.96
N ALA A 59 -13.26 -16.43 14.03
CA ALA A 59 -11.89 -16.81 14.35
C ALA A 59 -11.88 -18.21 15.00
N LYS A 60 -11.34 -19.21 14.30
CA LYS A 60 -11.35 -20.61 14.74
C LYS A 60 -9.97 -21.22 14.67
N VAL A 61 -9.63 -22.04 15.66
CA VAL A 61 -8.39 -22.83 15.68
C VAL A 61 -8.73 -24.32 15.66
N GLY A 62 -8.12 -25.06 14.73
CA GLY A 62 -8.32 -26.51 14.58
C GLY A 62 -7.77 -27.30 15.77
N LYS A 63 -6.49 -27.14 16.06
CA LYS A 63 -5.72 -27.78 17.12
C LYS A 63 -4.67 -26.80 17.62
N LEU A 64 -4.59 -26.70 18.94
CA LEU A 64 -3.62 -25.90 19.67
C LEU A 64 -2.84 -26.85 20.58
N GLU A 65 -1.52 -26.90 20.42
CA GLU A 65 -0.61 -27.60 21.32
C GLU A 65 0.32 -26.62 22.03
N ILE A 66 0.43 -26.71 23.35
CA ILE A 66 1.36 -25.91 24.14
C ILE A 66 2.32 -26.87 24.82
N ILE A 67 3.60 -26.80 24.44
CA ILE A 67 4.67 -27.66 24.94
C ILE A 67 5.50 -26.87 25.95
N LEU A 68 5.52 -27.35 27.19
CA LEU A 68 6.27 -26.74 28.27
C LEU A 68 7.68 -27.33 28.35
N PRO A 69 8.72 -26.50 28.54
CA PRO A 69 10.03 -27.00 28.93
C PRO A 69 9.98 -27.55 30.36
N TYR A 70 11.04 -28.22 30.79
CA TYR A 70 11.17 -28.58 32.20
C TYR A 70 11.12 -27.30 33.05
N VAL A 71 10.46 -27.36 34.20
CA VAL A 71 10.25 -26.21 35.08
C VAL A 71 11.57 -25.51 35.44
N SER A 72 12.64 -26.29 35.62
CA SER A 72 14.00 -25.80 35.87
C SER A 72 14.59 -25.00 34.71
N ASN A 73 14.08 -25.21 33.49
CA ASN A 73 14.61 -24.67 32.24
C ASN A 73 13.70 -23.60 31.63
N VAL A 74 12.55 -23.25 32.22
CA VAL A 74 11.62 -22.22 31.68
C VAL A 74 12.29 -20.86 31.46
N GLN A 75 13.41 -20.58 32.15
CA GLN A 75 14.19 -19.36 31.96
C GLN A 75 15.19 -19.42 30.79
N ILE A 76 15.46 -20.61 30.27
CA ILE A 76 16.53 -20.90 29.29
C ILE A 76 15.91 -21.42 27.99
N GLU A 77 14.89 -22.26 28.09
CA GLU A 77 14.15 -22.87 26.98
C GLU A 77 12.78 -22.23 26.81
N PRO A 78 12.31 -22.04 25.55
CA PRO A 78 11.02 -21.44 25.26
C PRO A 78 9.85 -22.40 25.53
N ILE A 79 8.69 -21.83 25.86
CA ILE A 79 7.40 -22.51 25.67
C ILE A 79 7.10 -22.48 24.17
N VAL A 80 6.75 -23.64 23.62
CA VAL A 80 6.41 -23.77 22.18
C VAL A 80 4.91 -23.89 22.03
N VAL A 81 4.31 -22.99 21.26
CA VAL A 81 2.89 -22.99 20.92
C VAL A 81 2.74 -23.39 19.46
N GLN A 82 2.05 -24.50 19.19
CA GLN A 82 1.80 -25.01 17.85
C GLN A 82 0.31 -24.92 17.51
N ILE A 83 -0.01 -24.36 16.35
CA ILE A 83 -1.36 -24.22 15.83
C ILE A 83 -1.39 -24.90 14.46
N ASP A 84 -2.27 -25.88 14.26
CA ASP A 84 -2.37 -26.59 12.98
C ASP A 84 -3.06 -25.75 11.89
N ARG A 85 -4.12 -25.04 12.26
CA ARG A 85 -4.97 -24.26 11.37
C ARG A 85 -5.64 -23.15 12.15
N LEU A 86 -5.51 -21.93 11.64
CA LEU A 86 -6.23 -20.74 12.10
C LEU A 86 -7.08 -20.21 10.94
N ASP A 87 -8.40 -20.23 11.11
CA ASP A 87 -9.36 -19.73 10.13
C ASP A 87 -9.95 -18.41 10.63
N LEU A 88 -9.73 -17.32 9.89
CA LEU A 88 -10.15 -15.95 10.20
C LEU A 88 -11.03 -15.39 9.08
N VAL A 89 -12.11 -14.70 9.46
CA VAL A 89 -12.96 -13.93 8.53
C VAL A 89 -13.07 -12.50 9.04
N LEU A 90 -12.59 -11.55 8.24
CA LEU A 90 -12.71 -10.12 8.47
C LEU A 90 -13.75 -9.54 7.52
N GLU A 91 -14.75 -8.86 8.05
CA GLU A 91 -15.84 -8.29 7.27
C GLU A 91 -15.98 -6.79 7.53
N GLU A 92 -16.19 -6.00 6.47
CA GLU A 92 -16.54 -4.59 6.61
C GLU A 92 -17.98 -4.42 7.14
N ASN A 93 -18.12 -3.59 8.18
CA ASN A 93 -19.38 -3.27 8.84
C ASN A 93 -20.35 -2.57 7.88
N SER A 94 -21.61 -3.02 7.82
CA SER A 94 -22.61 -2.52 6.86
C SER A 94 -23.34 -1.24 7.30
N ASP A 95 -23.32 -0.90 8.59
CA ASP A 95 -24.06 0.22 9.19
C ASP A 95 -23.12 1.21 9.86
N VAL A 96 -22.76 2.28 9.15
CA VAL A 96 -22.15 3.48 9.77
C VAL A 96 -23.01 4.74 9.54
N ASP A 97 -24.08 4.65 8.74
CA ASP A 97 -25.00 5.79 8.49
C ASP A 97 -26.11 5.95 9.55
N SER A 98 -26.17 5.07 10.56
CA SER A 98 -27.03 5.28 11.73
C SER A 98 -26.17 5.64 12.94
N PRO A 99 -26.34 6.82 13.57
CA PRO A 99 -25.65 7.14 14.81
C PRO A 99 -26.15 6.16 15.87
N ARG A 100 -25.38 5.10 16.12
CA ARG A 100 -25.70 4.16 17.19
C ARG A 100 -25.62 4.96 18.49
N SER A 101 -26.77 5.08 19.15
CA SER A 101 -26.82 5.49 20.55
C SER A 101 -25.80 4.64 21.31
N SER A 102 -24.80 5.29 21.89
CA SER A 102 -23.77 4.68 22.72
C SER A 102 -24.42 3.96 23.90
N SER A 103 -24.80 2.69 23.71
CA SER A 103 -25.12 1.81 24.83
C SER A 103 -23.83 1.59 25.59
N GLY A 104 -23.80 2.06 26.84
CA GLY A 104 -22.60 2.24 27.64
C GLY A 104 -21.62 1.07 27.56
N MET A 105 -20.47 1.33 26.92
CA MET A 105 -19.29 0.50 27.09
C MET A 105 -18.88 0.61 28.55
N GLN A 106 -18.88 -0.51 29.26
CA GLN A 106 -18.37 -0.56 30.62
C GLN A 106 -16.96 0.02 30.64
N SER A 107 -16.74 0.92 31.60
CA SER A 107 -15.44 1.53 31.87
C SER A 107 -14.38 0.43 31.99
N SER A 108 -13.46 0.40 31.02
CA SER A 108 -12.21 -0.32 31.16
C SER A 108 -11.54 0.13 32.46
N THR A 109 -11.19 -0.84 33.29
CA THR A 109 -10.40 -0.69 34.51
C THR A 109 -9.33 0.38 34.36
N SER A 110 -9.22 1.26 35.35
CA SER A 110 -8.13 2.22 35.53
C SER A 110 -6.78 1.58 35.18
N PRO A 111 -5.82 2.33 34.59
CA PRO A 111 -4.49 1.80 34.30
C PRO A 111 -3.92 1.25 35.61
N GLY A 112 -3.87 -0.08 35.72
CA GLY A 112 -3.19 -0.72 36.82
C GLY A 112 -1.77 -0.20 36.80
N LYS A 113 -1.28 0.30 37.95
CA LYS A 113 0.15 0.54 38.17
C LYS A 113 0.91 -0.61 37.52
N GLY A 114 1.69 -0.33 36.48
CA GLY A 114 2.46 -1.35 35.77
C GLY A 114 3.28 -2.12 36.79
N SER A 115 2.91 -3.38 37.02
CA SER A 115 3.81 -4.31 37.67
C SER A 115 5.04 -4.36 36.78
N GLY A 116 6.21 -3.97 37.30
CA GLY A 116 7.43 -3.93 36.51
C GLY A 116 7.71 -5.27 35.81
N TYR A 117 8.58 -5.23 34.79
CA TYR A 117 8.90 -6.38 33.93
C TYR A 117 9.24 -7.65 34.73
N GLY A 118 8.27 -8.56 34.75
CA GLY A 118 8.23 -9.69 35.65
C GLY A 118 8.62 -11.00 35.00
N PHE A 119 8.47 -12.07 35.76
CA PHE A 119 8.74 -13.43 35.28
C PHE A 119 7.78 -13.86 34.17
N ALA A 120 6.50 -13.48 34.26
CA ALA A 120 5.50 -13.80 33.24
C ALA A 120 5.81 -13.11 31.89
N ASP A 121 6.24 -11.85 31.94
CA ASP A 121 6.63 -11.10 30.73
C ASP A 121 7.83 -11.75 30.03
N LYS A 122 8.86 -12.13 30.81
CA LYS A 122 10.04 -12.86 30.28
C LYS A 122 9.68 -14.18 29.62
N ILE A 123 8.67 -14.88 30.13
CA ILE A 123 8.17 -16.11 29.52
C ILE A 123 7.44 -15.79 28.23
N ALA A 124 6.52 -14.82 28.23
CA ALA A 124 5.74 -14.42 27.06
C ALA A 124 6.65 -13.97 25.91
N ASP A 125 7.64 -13.10 26.19
CA ASP A 125 8.61 -12.65 25.20
C ASP A 125 9.48 -13.79 24.67
N GLY A 126 9.72 -14.81 25.49
CA GLY A 126 10.51 -15.99 25.15
C GLY A 126 9.73 -17.08 24.40
N MET A 127 8.42 -16.94 24.19
CA MET A 127 7.64 -17.99 23.52
C MET A 127 8.00 -18.13 22.04
N THR A 128 7.99 -19.38 21.57
CA THR A 128 8.07 -19.75 20.16
C THR A 128 6.67 -20.12 19.66
N ILE A 129 6.24 -19.56 18.54
CA ILE A 129 4.94 -19.81 17.93
C ILE A 129 5.14 -20.46 16.57
N GLN A 130 4.43 -21.55 16.32
CA GLN A 130 4.42 -22.27 15.05
C GLN A 130 2.97 -22.38 14.58
N VAL A 131 2.69 -21.89 13.37
CA VAL A 131 1.37 -21.98 12.76
C VAL A 131 1.49 -22.66 11.41
N GLN A 132 0.94 -23.86 11.29
CA GLN A 132 1.03 -24.67 10.08
C GLN A 132 0.22 -24.08 8.93
N THR A 133 -0.98 -23.56 9.20
CA THR A 133 -1.81 -22.88 8.18
C THR A 133 -2.65 -21.77 8.79
N VAL A 134 -2.63 -20.60 8.17
CA VAL A 134 -3.55 -19.49 8.43
C VAL A 134 -4.37 -19.25 7.17
N ASN A 135 -5.69 -19.31 7.30
CA ASN A 135 -6.62 -18.91 6.25
C ASN A 135 -7.33 -17.64 6.70
N LEU A 136 -7.13 -16.55 5.98
CA LEU A 136 -7.77 -15.26 6.24
C LEU A 136 -8.65 -14.89 5.05
N LEU A 137 -9.94 -14.75 5.27
CA LEU A 137 -10.87 -14.19 4.30
C LEU A 137 -11.13 -12.73 4.66
N LEU A 138 -10.90 -11.82 3.72
CA LEU A 138 -11.17 -10.39 3.88
C LEU A 138 -12.29 -9.97 2.92
N GLU A 139 -13.39 -9.51 3.49
CA GLU A 139 -14.57 -9.05 2.78
C GLU A 139 -14.71 -7.53 2.96
N THR A 140 -14.33 -6.78 1.93
CA THR A 140 -14.61 -5.33 1.86
C THR A 140 -15.87 -5.11 1.04
N ARG A 141 -16.55 -3.97 1.24
CA ARG A 141 -17.81 -3.64 0.57
C ARG A 141 -17.73 -2.40 -0.31
N GLY A 142 -16.67 -1.58 -0.18
CA GLY A 142 -16.30 -0.51 -1.10
C GLY A 142 -17.41 0.52 -1.38
N GLY A 143 -17.37 1.70 -0.74
CA GLY A 143 -18.34 2.77 -1.01
C GLY A 143 -19.76 2.48 -0.46
N THR A 144 -20.54 3.51 -0.14
CA THR A 144 -21.88 3.31 0.45
C THR A 144 -22.76 2.62 -0.60
N ARG A 145 -23.57 1.64 -0.18
CA ARG A 145 -24.55 0.91 -1.03
C ARG A 145 -25.54 1.81 -1.80
N ALA A 146 -25.44 3.13 -1.66
CA ALA A 146 -26.43 4.08 -2.09
C ALA A 146 -26.46 4.36 -3.60
N LYS A 147 -25.37 4.15 -4.37
CA LYS A 147 -25.37 4.56 -5.80
C LYS A 147 -24.56 3.70 -6.79
N GLY A 148 -23.73 2.77 -6.33
CA GLY A 148 -23.05 1.81 -7.21
C GLY A 148 -23.94 0.60 -7.47
N GLY A 149 -24.18 0.25 -8.74
CA GLY A 149 -24.86 -1.02 -9.07
C GLY A 149 -24.09 -2.23 -8.54
N ALA A 150 -24.75 -3.39 -8.47
CA ALA A 150 -24.17 -4.67 -8.06
C ALA A 150 -22.80 -4.97 -8.70
N ALA A 151 -22.55 -4.45 -9.91
CA ALA A 151 -21.33 -4.60 -10.69
C ALA A 151 -20.04 -3.99 -10.08
N TRP A 152 -20.11 -3.14 -9.04
CA TRP A 152 -18.91 -2.50 -8.45
C TRP A 152 -18.47 -3.07 -7.10
N ALA A 153 -19.12 -4.12 -6.56
CA ALA A 153 -18.69 -4.70 -5.29
C ALA A 153 -17.22 -5.19 -5.38
N PRO A 154 -16.32 -4.79 -4.46
CA PRO A 154 -14.94 -5.23 -4.49
C PRO A 154 -14.86 -6.74 -4.22
N PRO A 155 -13.97 -7.49 -4.89
CA PRO A 155 -13.74 -8.90 -4.62
C PRO A 155 -13.34 -9.16 -3.17
N MET A 156 -13.57 -10.39 -2.71
CA MET A 156 -13.03 -10.88 -1.44
C MET A 156 -11.60 -11.36 -1.64
N ALA A 157 -10.73 -11.16 -0.65
CA ALA A 157 -9.38 -11.71 -0.68
C ALA A 157 -9.26 -12.91 0.26
N SER A 158 -8.86 -14.06 -0.27
CA SER A 158 -8.49 -15.24 0.49
C SER A 158 -6.97 -15.31 0.59
N ILE A 159 -6.44 -15.07 1.77
CA ILE A 159 -5.02 -15.05 2.09
C ILE A 159 -4.71 -16.35 2.82
N THR A 160 -3.79 -17.14 2.27
CA THR A 160 -3.33 -18.38 2.89
C THR A 160 -1.84 -18.26 3.20
N MET A 161 -1.47 -18.46 4.46
CA MET A 161 -0.07 -18.55 4.89
C MET A 161 0.21 -19.93 5.49
N ARG A 162 1.37 -20.51 5.18
CA ARG A 162 1.77 -21.83 5.66
C ARG A 162 3.13 -21.79 6.34
N ASN A 163 3.29 -22.70 7.31
CA ASN A 163 4.55 -22.95 8.02
C ASN A 163 5.17 -21.65 8.57
N ILE A 164 4.37 -20.93 9.35
CA ILE A 164 4.79 -19.71 10.02
C ILE A 164 5.53 -20.09 11.30
N LEU A 165 6.74 -19.58 11.47
CA LEU A 165 7.58 -19.82 12.64
C LEU A 165 8.03 -18.46 13.20
N LEU A 166 7.64 -18.16 14.44
CA LEU A 166 8.09 -16.99 15.17
C LEU A 166 8.88 -17.43 16.41
N TYR A 167 10.12 -16.98 16.54
CA TYR A 167 10.98 -17.35 17.66
C TYR A 167 11.86 -16.19 18.11
N THR A 168 12.39 -16.31 19.32
CA THR A 168 13.23 -15.29 19.95
C THR A 168 14.69 -15.47 19.54
N THR A 169 15.37 -14.36 19.23
CA THR A 169 16.79 -14.32 18.87
C THR A 169 17.56 -13.43 19.85
N ASN A 170 18.89 -13.47 19.74
CA ASN A 170 19.71 -12.37 20.25
C ASN A 170 19.67 -11.17 19.31
N GLU A 171 20.45 -10.16 19.67
CA GLU A 171 20.56 -8.90 18.97
C GLU A 171 21.27 -9.00 17.60
N ASN A 172 21.94 -10.12 17.33
CA ASN A 172 22.59 -10.43 16.06
C ASN A 172 21.75 -11.40 15.20
N TRP A 173 20.45 -11.55 15.50
CA TRP A 173 19.51 -12.43 14.81
C TRP A 173 19.84 -13.92 14.85
N GLN A 174 20.62 -14.34 15.85
CA GLN A 174 20.97 -15.74 16.06
C GLN A 174 19.98 -16.39 17.03
N ALA A 175 19.56 -17.63 16.71
CA ALA A 175 18.78 -18.45 17.61
C ALA A 175 19.65 -18.89 18.80
N VAL A 176 19.34 -18.35 19.99
CA VAL A 176 20.07 -18.63 21.23
C VAL A 176 19.10 -19.00 22.34
N ASN A 177 19.62 -19.43 23.48
CA ASN A 177 18.77 -19.64 24.65
C ASN A 177 18.19 -18.32 25.17
N LEU A 178 17.10 -18.41 25.93
CA LEU A 178 16.38 -17.22 26.39
C LEU A 178 17.20 -16.33 27.34
N LYS A 179 18.23 -16.87 28.00
CA LYS A 179 19.11 -16.08 28.88
C LYS A 179 19.98 -15.16 28.03
N GLU A 180 20.68 -15.72 27.05
CA GLU A 180 21.50 -14.99 26.08
C GLU A 180 20.68 -13.97 25.28
N ALA A 181 19.47 -14.34 24.84
CA ALA A 181 18.58 -13.42 24.13
C ALA A 181 18.24 -12.14 24.92
N ARG A 182 18.30 -12.20 26.26
CA ARG A 182 18.01 -11.05 27.14
C ARG A 182 19.26 -10.29 27.58
N ASP A 183 20.46 -10.80 27.31
CA ASP A 183 21.71 -10.22 27.82
C ASP A 183 21.93 -8.78 27.31
N PHE A 184 21.47 -8.48 26.09
CA PHE A 184 21.50 -7.12 25.53
C PHE A 184 20.77 -6.08 26.39
N SER A 185 19.70 -6.49 27.08
CA SER A 185 18.92 -5.60 27.95
C SER A 185 19.59 -5.36 29.30
N SER A 186 20.47 -6.26 29.77
CA SER A 186 20.98 -6.27 31.15
C SER A 186 21.75 -5.01 31.57
N ASN A 187 22.26 -4.24 30.60
CA ASN A 187 23.01 -2.99 30.83
C ASN A 187 22.36 -1.76 30.17
N LYS A 188 21.11 -1.89 29.73
CA LYS A 188 20.35 -0.82 29.07
C LYS A 188 19.14 -0.52 29.94
N ASN A 189 18.83 0.75 30.16
CA ASN A 189 17.65 1.16 30.94
C ASN A 189 16.31 0.91 30.17
N PHE A 190 16.31 -0.08 29.29
CA PHE A 190 15.23 -0.44 28.39
C PHE A 190 15.24 -1.95 28.18
N ILE A 191 14.06 -2.50 27.94
CA ILE A 191 13.89 -3.91 27.60
C ILE A 191 13.86 -3.99 26.08
N TYR A 192 14.72 -4.83 25.52
CA TYR A 192 14.72 -5.15 24.10
C TYR A 192 14.31 -6.61 23.90
N VAL A 193 13.47 -6.84 22.90
CA VAL A 193 13.09 -8.18 22.45
C VAL A 193 13.32 -8.27 20.96
N PHE A 194 14.09 -9.27 20.55
CA PHE A 194 14.35 -9.59 19.16
C PHE A 194 13.62 -10.87 18.81
N LYS A 195 12.81 -10.82 17.75
CA LYS A 195 12.12 -11.99 17.22
C LYS A 195 12.35 -12.09 15.72
N LYS A 196 12.54 -13.33 15.26
CA LYS A 196 12.55 -13.65 13.84
C LYS A 196 11.28 -14.41 13.48
N LEU A 197 10.64 -13.97 12.41
CA LEU A 197 9.49 -14.60 11.79
C LEU A 197 9.92 -15.20 10.46
N GLU A 198 9.52 -16.42 10.16
CA GLU A 198 9.76 -17.08 8.88
C GLU A 198 8.44 -17.69 8.40
N TRP A 199 8.21 -17.67 7.08
CA TRP A 199 7.09 -18.37 6.47
C TRP A 199 7.51 -19.04 5.17
N GLU A 200 6.98 -20.23 4.91
CA GLU A 200 7.33 -21.00 3.72
C GLU A 200 6.50 -20.59 2.50
N SER A 201 5.25 -20.20 2.71
CA SER A 201 4.33 -19.95 1.61
C SER A 201 3.23 -18.96 2.01
N LEU A 202 3.13 -17.85 1.29
CA LEU A 202 2.03 -16.90 1.33
C LEU A 202 1.39 -16.84 -0.07
N SER A 203 0.08 -17.06 -0.13
CA SER A 203 -0.71 -16.98 -1.36
C SER A 203 -1.94 -16.11 -1.16
N ILE A 204 -2.35 -15.39 -2.19
CA ILE A 204 -3.54 -14.53 -2.18
C ILE A 204 -4.37 -14.85 -3.41
N ASP A 205 -5.61 -15.26 -3.18
CA ASP A 205 -6.63 -15.50 -4.19
C ASP A 205 -7.73 -14.43 -4.08
N LEU A 206 -8.15 -13.86 -5.21
CA LEU A 206 -9.27 -12.94 -5.30
C LEU A 206 -10.51 -13.72 -5.72
N LEU A 207 -11.52 -13.72 -4.85
CA LEU A 207 -12.77 -14.43 -5.05
C LEU A 207 -13.89 -13.44 -5.40
N PRO A 208 -14.80 -13.79 -6.33
CA PRO A 208 -15.91 -12.91 -6.66
C PRO A 208 -16.80 -12.70 -5.43
N HIS A 209 -17.14 -11.44 -5.16
CA HIS A 209 -17.99 -11.11 -4.01
C HIS A 209 -19.45 -11.52 -4.30
N PRO A 210 -20.20 -12.10 -3.34
CA PRO A 210 -21.60 -12.49 -3.56
C PRO A 210 -22.49 -11.36 -4.09
N ASP A 211 -22.31 -10.15 -3.56
CA ASP A 211 -23.04 -8.95 -4.03
C ASP A 211 -22.74 -8.57 -5.50
N MET A 212 -21.71 -9.12 -6.16
CA MET A 212 -21.49 -8.93 -7.60
C MET A 212 -22.61 -9.56 -8.46
N PHE A 213 -23.34 -10.52 -7.89
CA PHE A 213 -24.37 -11.29 -8.58
C PHE A 213 -25.80 -10.91 -8.17
N SER A 214 -25.95 -9.97 -7.23
CA SER A 214 -27.25 -9.54 -6.73
C SER A 214 -27.81 -8.41 -7.60
N ASP A 215 -28.49 -8.76 -8.69
CA ASP A 215 -29.14 -7.77 -9.56
C ASP A 215 -30.05 -6.82 -8.78
N ALA A 216 -29.72 -5.53 -8.77
CA ALA A 216 -30.54 -4.47 -8.16
C ALA A 216 -31.95 -4.37 -8.79
N ASN A 217 -32.11 -4.87 -10.03
CA ASN A 217 -33.40 -4.89 -10.73
C ASN A 217 -34.29 -6.08 -10.32
N LEU A 218 -33.73 -7.19 -9.82
CA LEU A 218 -34.52 -8.32 -9.31
C LEU A 218 -35.01 -8.08 -7.87
N ALA A 219 -34.20 -7.41 -7.04
CA ALA A 219 -34.53 -7.12 -5.65
C ALA A 219 -35.74 -6.17 -5.47
N ARG A 220 -36.05 -5.31 -6.46
CA ARG A 220 -37.28 -4.49 -6.43
C ARG A 220 -38.55 -5.28 -6.75
N SER A 221 -38.45 -6.49 -7.30
CA SER A 221 -39.61 -7.29 -7.73
C SER A 221 -40.06 -8.35 -6.73
N GLN A 222 -39.26 -8.67 -5.70
CA GLN A 222 -39.57 -9.74 -4.75
C GLN A 222 -39.49 -9.25 -3.29
N VAL A 223 -40.51 -8.50 -2.89
CA VAL A 223 -40.93 -8.52 -1.48
C VAL A 223 -41.60 -9.88 -1.25
N GLY A 224 -40.83 -10.88 -0.80
CA GLY A 224 -41.41 -12.12 -0.27
C GLY A 224 -40.84 -13.47 -0.71
N SER A 225 -39.52 -13.61 -0.92
CA SER A 225 -38.92 -14.96 -0.95
C SER A 225 -37.48 -14.96 -0.44
N THR A 226 -37.30 -15.53 0.75
CA THR A 226 -36.02 -16.03 1.26
C THR A 226 -35.57 -17.22 0.41
N GLN A 227 -34.78 -17.00 -0.63
CA GLN A 227 -34.07 -18.08 -1.32
C GLN A 227 -32.62 -17.65 -1.54
N ARG A 228 -31.75 -18.08 -0.62
CA ARG A 228 -30.29 -17.89 -0.64
C ARG A 228 -29.54 -19.08 -1.27
N ASP A 229 -30.23 -19.95 -2.01
CA ASP A 229 -29.72 -21.29 -2.30
C ASP A 229 -29.22 -21.53 -3.74
N ASP A 230 -29.14 -20.53 -4.62
CA ASP A 230 -28.67 -20.72 -6.01
C ASP A 230 -27.39 -19.94 -6.41
N ASP A 231 -26.76 -19.24 -5.46
CA ASP A 231 -25.52 -18.47 -5.73
C ASP A 231 -24.28 -19.34 -5.92
N GLY A 232 -24.31 -20.60 -5.47
CA GLY A 232 -23.17 -21.53 -5.58
C GLY A 232 -22.78 -21.82 -7.02
N ALA A 233 -23.76 -21.93 -7.93
CA ALA A 233 -23.50 -22.23 -9.34
C ALA A 233 -22.94 -21.02 -10.12
N LYS A 234 -23.36 -19.79 -9.78
CA LYS A 234 -22.84 -18.56 -10.42
C LYS A 234 -21.40 -18.25 -10.02
N ARG A 235 -21.00 -18.60 -8.79
CA ARG A 235 -19.61 -18.49 -8.29
C ARG A 235 -18.62 -19.39 -9.04
N VAL A 236 -19.08 -20.46 -9.67
CA VAL A 236 -18.24 -21.38 -10.45
C VAL A 236 -17.92 -20.82 -11.85
N PHE A 237 -18.74 -19.91 -12.39
CA PHE A 237 -18.51 -19.31 -13.72
C PHE A 237 -17.48 -18.16 -13.71
N PHE A 238 -17.28 -17.51 -12.56
CA PHE A 238 -16.21 -16.53 -12.34
C PHE A 238 -15.20 -17.16 -11.38
N GLY A 239 -14.33 -18.03 -11.89
CA GLY A 239 -13.28 -18.66 -11.09
C GLY A 239 -12.46 -17.60 -10.35
N GLY A 240 -12.07 -17.91 -9.10
CA GLY A 240 -11.16 -17.04 -8.36
C GLY A 240 -9.85 -16.83 -9.11
N GLU A 241 -9.29 -15.63 -8.99
CA GLU A 241 -8.03 -15.25 -9.65
C GLU A 241 -6.89 -15.30 -8.64
N ARG A 242 -5.84 -16.07 -8.93
CA ARG A 242 -4.67 -16.11 -8.06
C ARG A 242 -3.82 -14.87 -8.30
N PHE A 243 -3.63 -14.07 -7.26
CA PHE A 243 -2.81 -12.84 -7.33
C PHE A 243 -1.38 -13.09 -6.90
N LEU A 244 -1.16 -13.81 -5.80
CA LEU A 244 0.17 -14.18 -5.32
C LEU A 244 0.21 -15.67 -5.05
N GLU A 245 1.28 -16.33 -5.47
CA GLU A 245 1.44 -17.77 -5.30
C GLU A 245 2.74 -18.08 -4.58
N GLY A 246 2.62 -18.63 -3.38
CA GLY A 246 3.71 -19.31 -2.70
C GLY A 246 4.95 -18.48 -2.38
N ILE A 247 4.80 -17.19 -2.06
CA ILE A 247 5.95 -16.37 -1.69
C ILE A 247 6.45 -16.74 -0.28
N SER A 248 7.74 -17.03 -0.17
CA SER A 248 8.42 -17.27 1.10
C SER A 248 9.15 -16.01 1.56
N GLY A 249 9.40 -15.89 2.86
CA GLY A 249 10.20 -14.78 3.35
C GLY A 249 10.46 -14.87 4.84
N GLU A 250 11.13 -13.83 5.33
CA GLU A 250 11.49 -13.68 6.72
C GLU A 250 11.19 -12.26 7.19
N ALA A 251 10.97 -12.09 8.49
CA ALA A 251 10.85 -10.79 9.10
C ALA A 251 11.63 -10.70 10.41
N TYR A 252 12.22 -9.54 10.61
CA TYR A 252 13.04 -9.18 11.75
C TYR A 252 12.28 -8.17 12.59
N ILE A 253 11.96 -8.54 13.83
CA ILE A 253 11.11 -7.77 14.74
C ILE A 253 11.94 -7.35 15.95
N THR A 254 12.05 -6.05 16.17
CA THR A 254 12.62 -5.46 17.37
C THR A 254 11.55 -4.74 18.15
N VAL A 255 11.41 -5.06 19.42
CA VAL A 255 10.54 -4.35 20.37
C VAL A 255 11.39 -3.68 21.43
N GLN A 256 11.13 -2.41 21.69
CA GLN A 256 11.73 -1.65 22.78
C GLN A 256 10.65 -1.21 23.77
N ARG A 257 10.87 -1.50 25.05
CA ARG A 257 10.00 -1.12 26.17
C ARG A 257 10.79 -0.42 27.27
N THR A 258 10.10 0.38 28.08
CA THR A 258 10.65 0.92 29.33
C THR A 258 10.86 -0.19 30.36
N GLU A 259 11.63 0.06 31.43
CA GLU A 259 11.79 -0.91 32.53
C GLU A 259 10.46 -1.29 33.21
N LEU A 260 9.47 -0.40 33.13
CA LEU A 260 8.10 -0.64 33.61
C LEU A 260 7.23 -1.40 32.59
N ASN A 261 7.85 -1.99 31.57
CA ASN A 261 7.21 -2.76 30.51
C ASN A 261 6.26 -1.95 29.61
N ALA A 262 6.41 -0.62 29.56
CA ALA A 262 5.60 0.23 28.68
C ALA A 262 6.17 0.23 27.25
N PRO A 263 5.33 0.09 26.20
CA PRO A 263 5.78 0.06 24.81
C PRO A 263 6.36 1.41 24.37
N LEU A 264 7.58 1.39 23.85
CA LEU A 264 8.30 2.60 23.43
C LEU A 264 8.58 2.60 21.92
N GLY A 265 8.99 1.46 21.37
CA GLY A 265 9.32 1.33 19.97
C GLY A 265 9.00 -0.06 19.40
N LEU A 266 8.56 -0.12 18.15
CA LEU A 266 8.42 -1.33 17.35
C LEU A 266 9.10 -1.15 15.98
N GLU A 267 10.01 -2.04 15.62
CA GLU A 267 10.63 -2.07 14.30
C GLU A 267 10.40 -3.44 13.68
N VAL A 268 9.86 -3.48 12.47
CA VAL A 268 9.57 -4.68 11.72
C VAL A 268 10.12 -4.52 10.32
N GLN A 269 11.00 -5.43 9.91
CA GLN A 269 11.54 -5.49 8.56
C GLN A 269 11.18 -6.84 7.95
N LEU A 270 10.33 -6.81 6.93
CA LEU A 270 9.96 -7.98 6.13
C LEU A 270 10.84 -8.03 4.89
N HIS A 271 11.36 -9.21 4.58
CA HIS A 271 12.17 -9.47 3.40
C HIS A 271 11.60 -10.64 2.60
N VAL A 272 11.42 -10.40 1.31
CA VAL A 272 10.99 -11.39 0.31
C VAL A 272 12.00 -11.33 -0.84
N THR A 273 12.57 -12.47 -1.20
CA THR A 273 13.54 -12.55 -2.30
C THR A 273 12.85 -12.36 -3.66
N GLU A 274 11.74 -13.06 -3.87
CA GLU A 274 11.04 -13.03 -5.16
C GLU A 274 9.53 -13.07 -4.94
N ALA A 275 8.82 -12.15 -5.61
CA ALA A 275 7.38 -12.13 -5.69
C ALA A 275 6.95 -12.34 -7.14
N VAL A 276 6.41 -13.51 -7.42
CA VAL A 276 5.84 -13.85 -8.72
C VAL A 276 4.32 -13.79 -8.63
N CYS A 277 3.74 -12.91 -9.40
CA CYS A 277 2.31 -12.88 -9.66
C CYS A 277 2.05 -13.79 -10.87
N PRO A 278 1.26 -14.87 -10.73
CA PRO A 278 0.92 -15.70 -11.88
C PRO A 278 0.15 -14.87 -12.91
N ALA A 279 0.13 -15.35 -14.15
CA ALA A 279 -0.42 -14.60 -15.27
C ALA A 279 -1.90 -14.22 -15.04
N LEU A 280 -2.12 -12.97 -14.59
CA LEU A 280 -3.45 -12.45 -14.29
C LEU A 280 -4.22 -12.28 -15.59
N SER A 281 -5.49 -12.71 -15.58
CA SER A 281 -6.40 -12.36 -16.64
C SER A 281 -6.74 -10.87 -16.62
N GLU A 282 -7.25 -10.36 -17.73
CA GLU A 282 -7.77 -8.99 -17.83
C GLU A 282 -8.90 -8.70 -16.80
N PRO A 283 -9.88 -9.60 -16.60
CA PRO A 283 -10.82 -9.53 -15.47
C PRO A 283 -10.12 -9.58 -14.09
N GLY A 284 -9.09 -10.41 -13.93
CA GLY A 284 -8.33 -10.55 -12.69
C GLY A 284 -7.58 -9.28 -12.29
N LEU A 285 -6.99 -8.57 -13.25
CA LEU A 285 -6.37 -7.27 -13.00
C LEU A 285 -7.41 -6.22 -12.55
N ARG A 286 -8.57 -6.17 -13.21
CA ARG A 286 -9.66 -5.27 -12.78
C ARG A 286 -10.15 -5.62 -11.38
N ALA A 287 -10.29 -6.91 -11.06
CA ALA A 287 -10.65 -7.40 -9.74
C ALA A 287 -9.63 -6.96 -8.68
N LEU A 288 -8.33 -7.07 -8.98
CA LEU A 288 -7.25 -6.60 -8.10
C LEU A 288 -7.35 -5.10 -7.83
N LEU A 289 -7.49 -4.27 -8.87
CA LEU A 289 -7.61 -2.81 -8.72
C LEU A 289 -8.84 -2.42 -7.88
N ARG A 290 -9.97 -3.10 -8.09
CA ARG A 290 -11.19 -2.90 -7.29
C ARG A 290 -11.02 -3.33 -5.84
N PHE A 291 -10.38 -4.48 -5.60
CA PHE A 291 -10.06 -4.95 -4.25
C PHE A 291 -9.16 -3.93 -3.51
N LEU A 292 -8.09 -3.47 -4.14
CA LEU A 292 -7.19 -2.47 -3.56
C LEU A 292 -7.91 -1.14 -3.27
N THR A 293 -8.80 -0.71 -4.18
CA THR A 293 -9.64 0.47 -3.97
C THR A 293 -10.62 0.29 -2.82
N GLY A 294 -11.29 -0.86 -2.74
CA GLY A 294 -12.21 -1.21 -1.66
C GLY A 294 -11.52 -1.25 -0.30
N LEU A 295 -10.34 -1.86 -0.23
CA LEU A 295 -9.48 -1.88 0.95
C LEU A 295 -9.05 -0.46 1.35
N TYR A 296 -8.56 0.35 0.41
CA TYR A 296 -8.19 1.74 0.68
C TYR A 296 -9.36 2.53 1.27
N VAL A 297 -10.56 2.42 0.68
CA VAL A 297 -11.76 3.08 1.19
C VAL A 297 -12.12 2.57 2.58
N CYS A 298 -12.08 1.25 2.82
CA CYS A 298 -12.35 0.66 4.13
C CYS A 298 -11.38 1.15 5.22
N LEU A 299 -10.09 1.24 4.92
CA LEU A 299 -9.07 1.69 5.87
C LEU A 299 -9.15 3.19 6.19
N ASN A 300 -9.69 3.99 5.27
CA ASN A 300 -9.83 5.44 5.44
C ASN A 300 -11.27 5.88 5.80
N ARG A 301 -12.20 4.94 5.93
CA ARG A 301 -13.56 5.20 6.41
C ARG A 301 -13.56 5.39 7.92
N GLY A 302 -14.08 6.53 8.38
CA GLY A 302 -14.34 6.77 9.80
C GLY A 302 -13.29 7.57 10.56
N ASP A 303 -12.58 8.51 9.92
CA ASP A 303 -11.71 9.50 10.59
C ASP A 303 -12.51 10.53 11.46
N VAL A 304 -13.65 10.14 12.06
CA VAL A 304 -14.62 11.06 12.69
C VAL A 304 -14.96 10.75 14.16
N ASP A 305 -14.31 9.77 14.82
CA ASP A 305 -14.48 9.63 16.28
C ASP A 305 -13.16 9.39 17.03
N LEU A 306 -12.45 10.50 17.28
CA LEU A 306 -11.26 10.58 18.13
C LEU A 306 -11.50 10.02 19.54
N ASN A 307 -12.75 9.99 20.00
CA ASN A 307 -13.14 9.44 21.30
C ASN A 307 -13.35 7.91 21.28
N ALA A 308 -13.59 7.29 20.12
CA ALA A 308 -13.65 5.83 19.99
C ALA A 308 -12.25 5.20 19.84
N GLN A 309 -11.30 5.96 19.29
CA GLN A 309 -9.87 5.62 19.25
C GLN A 309 -9.12 6.02 20.54
N GLN A 310 -9.82 6.53 21.55
CA GLN A 310 -9.26 6.68 22.87
C GLN A 310 -9.03 5.29 23.47
N ARG A 311 -7.74 4.92 23.54
CA ARG A 311 -7.14 3.87 24.38
C ARG A 311 -6.92 2.50 23.73
N SER A 312 -6.02 2.42 22.74
CA SER A 312 -4.98 1.38 22.83
C SER A 312 -3.85 1.94 23.69
N VAL A 313 -3.90 1.70 25.00
CA VAL A 313 -2.87 2.09 25.98
C VAL A 313 -1.52 1.38 25.71
N GLU A 314 -1.45 0.53 24.68
CA GLU A 314 -0.36 -0.39 24.39
C GLU A 314 0.35 -0.16 23.03
N SER A 315 -0.01 0.89 22.27
CA SER A 315 0.71 1.19 21.02
C SER A 315 2.07 1.83 21.30
N ALA A 316 3.13 1.34 20.65
CA ALA A 316 4.46 1.94 20.76
C ALA A 316 4.45 3.40 20.29
N GLY A 317 5.14 4.28 21.04
CA GLY A 317 5.25 5.70 20.69
C GLY A 317 5.98 5.95 19.36
N ARG A 318 6.79 4.98 18.91
CA ARG A 318 7.44 4.97 17.60
C ARG A 318 7.25 3.62 16.95
N SER A 319 6.93 3.59 15.65
CA SER A 319 6.98 2.35 14.88
C SER A 319 7.66 2.55 13.53
N LEU A 320 8.36 1.53 13.06
CA LEU A 320 8.93 1.46 11.72
C LEU A 320 8.59 0.09 11.13
N VAL A 321 7.78 0.08 10.07
CA VAL A 321 7.48 -1.14 9.32
C VAL A 321 8.08 -0.98 7.93
N SER A 322 8.89 -1.93 7.50
CA SER A 322 9.50 -1.95 6.18
C SER A 322 9.29 -3.29 5.49
N VAL A 323 9.04 -3.25 4.19
CA VAL A 323 8.90 -4.40 3.31
C VAL A 323 9.90 -4.23 2.18
N VAL A 324 10.81 -5.19 2.06
CA VAL A 324 11.80 -5.26 0.99
C VAL A 324 11.48 -6.47 0.13
N VAL A 325 11.33 -6.24 -1.18
CA VAL A 325 11.19 -7.30 -2.17
C VAL A 325 12.31 -7.14 -3.18
N ASP A 326 13.19 -8.14 -3.33
CA ASP A 326 14.31 -8.03 -4.28
C ASP A 326 13.81 -8.10 -5.71
N HIS A 327 12.95 -9.05 -6.09
CA HIS A 327 12.47 -9.14 -7.47
C HIS A 327 10.96 -9.30 -7.54
N ILE A 328 10.31 -8.49 -8.38
CA ILE A 328 8.86 -8.58 -8.64
C ILE A 328 8.63 -8.85 -10.11
N PHE A 329 7.89 -9.93 -10.38
CA PHE A 329 7.45 -10.32 -11.70
C PHE A 329 5.93 -10.34 -11.72
N LEU A 330 5.33 -9.44 -12.51
CA LEU A 330 3.89 -9.42 -12.73
C LEU A 330 3.60 -9.60 -14.20
N CYS A 331 2.83 -10.64 -14.52
CA CYS A 331 2.39 -10.93 -15.88
C CYS A 331 0.87 -10.77 -15.94
N ILE A 332 0.40 -10.05 -16.95
CA ILE A 332 -1.00 -9.99 -17.33
C ILE A 332 -1.11 -10.67 -18.68
N LYS A 333 -2.00 -11.65 -18.81
CA LYS A 333 -2.15 -12.43 -20.04
C LYS A 333 -3.62 -12.67 -20.35
N ASP A 334 -3.99 -12.37 -21.58
CA ASP A 334 -5.29 -12.64 -22.17
C ASP A 334 -5.11 -13.09 -23.63
N ASN A 335 -6.19 -13.49 -24.31
CA ASN A 335 -6.17 -14.04 -25.66
C ASN A 335 -5.50 -13.12 -26.69
N GLU A 336 -5.61 -11.81 -26.50
CA GLU A 336 -5.05 -10.81 -27.42
C GLU A 336 -4.13 -9.81 -26.74
N PHE A 337 -3.68 -10.05 -25.50
CA PHE A 337 -2.90 -9.08 -24.72
C PHE A 337 -1.93 -9.77 -23.79
N GLN A 338 -0.69 -9.30 -23.74
CA GLN A 338 0.29 -9.80 -22.78
C GLN A 338 1.21 -8.67 -22.34
N LEU A 339 1.18 -8.36 -21.05
CA LEU A 339 1.97 -7.31 -20.43
C LEU A 339 2.81 -7.92 -19.31
N GLU A 340 4.10 -7.60 -19.33
CA GLU A 340 5.04 -8.03 -18.31
C GLU A 340 5.61 -6.80 -17.61
N LEU A 341 5.44 -6.76 -16.30
CA LEU A 341 6.03 -5.78 -15.39
C LEU A 341 7.14 -6.46 -14.60
N LEU A 342 8.36 -5.94 -14.74
CA LEU A 342 9.56 -6.42 -14.07
C LEU A 342 10.12 -5.30 -13.20
N MET A 343 10.28 -5.56 -11.90
CA MET A 343 10.93 -4.64 -10.97
C MET A 343 12.15 -5.30 -10.35
N GLN A 344 13.30 -4.60 -10.34
CA GLN A 344 14.55 -5.12 -9.79
C GLN A 344 14.66 -4.96 -8.28
N SER A 345 13.80 -4.17 -7.66
CA SER A 345 13.59 -4.11 -6.21
C SER A 345 12.46 -3.15 -5.85
N LEU A 346 11.80 -3.43 -4.73
CA LEU A 346 10.82 -2.58 -4.09
C LEU A 346 11.12 -2.47 -2.60
N LEU A 347 11.30 -1.24 -2.12
CA LEU A 347 11.30 -0.93 -0.70
C LEU A 347 10.06 -0.09 -0.40
N PHE A 348 9.20 -0.61 0.46
CA PHE A 348 8.18 0.19 1.14
C PHE A 348 8.57 0.33 2.60
N SER A 349 8.50 1.53 3.17
CA SER A 349 8.57 1.70 4.61
C SER A 349 7.58 2.74 5.09
N ARG A 350 7.05 2.52 6.29
CA ARG A 350 6.18 3.42 7.00
C ARG A 350 6.68 3.59 8.43
N ALA A 351 7.10 4.81 8.76
CA ALA A 351 7.43 5.20 10.11
C ALA A 351 6.26 5.95 10.73
N SER A 352 5.97 5.70 12.00
CA SER A 352 5.05 6.50 12.80
C SER A 352 5.74 7.01 14.06
N VAL A 353 5.46 8.26 14.41
CA VAL A 353 5.87 8.86 15.68
C VAL A 353 4.64 9.53 16.28
N SER A 354 4.29 9.15 17.49
CA SER A 354 3.18 9.72 18.24
C SER A 354 3.70 10.48 19.45
N ASP A 355 3.28 11.74 19.56
CA ASP A 355 3.58 12.60 20.70
C ASP A 355 2.42 12.61 21.73
N GLY A 356 1.45 11.69 21.59
CA GLY A 356 0.29 11.52 22.48
C GLY A 356 -0.95 12.32 22.07
N GLU A 357 -0.77 13.49 21.45
CA GLU A 357 -1.86 14.30 20.88
C GLU A 357 -1.95 14.16 19.36
N ASN A 358 -0.81 14.21 18.68
CA ASN A 358 -0.69 14.09 17.23
C ASN A 358 0.21 12.91 16.89
N SER A 359 -0.12 12.24 15.78
CA SER A 359 0.67 11.21 15.15
C SER A 359 1.16 11.69 13.79
N ARG A 360 2.45 11.48 13.52
CA ARG A 360 3.07 11.76 12.24
C ARG A 360 3.46 10.46 11.59
N HIS A 361 3.17 10.33 10.30
CA HIS A 361 3.47 9.15 9.51
C HIS A 361 4.31 9.53 8.31
N LEU A 362 5.47 8.91 8.17
CA LEU A 362 6.30 9.04 6.97
C LEU A 362 6.23 7.73 6.20
N SER A 363 5.70 7.78 4.98
CA SER A 363 5.73 6.67 4.03
C SER A 363 6.83 6.91 3.00
N LYS A 364 7.60 5.88 2.70
CA LYS A 364 8.66 5.87 1.70
C LYS A 364 8.44 4.69 0.75
N VAL A 365 8.46 4.95 -0.56
CA VAL A 365 8.45 3.92 -1.60
C VAL A 365 9.66 4.16 -2.49
N MET A 366 10.50 3.14 -2.65
CA MET A 366 11.63 3.17 -3.57
C MET A 366 11.52 2.00 -4.52
N VAL A 367 11.62 2.28 -5.81
CA VAL A 367 11.63 1.26 -6.87
C VAL A 367 13.00 1.28 -7.53
N GLY A 368 13.72 0.16 -7.48
CA GLY A 368 14.95 -0.04 -8.25
C GLY A 368 14.60 -0.77 -9.55
N GLY A 369 14.94 -0.18 -10.70
CA GLY A 369 14.72 -0.74 -12.05
C GLY A 369 13.27 -1.11 -12.38
N LEU A 370 12.76 -0.64 -13.52
CA LEU A 370 11.38 -0.90 -13.93
C LEU A 370 11.31 -1.14 -15.43
N PHE A 371 10.85 -2.32 -15.84
CA PHE A 371 10.53 -2.60 -17.24
C PHE A 371 9.06 -2.95 -17.37
N LEU A 372 8.38 -2.26 -18.28
CA LEU A 372 7.04 -2.60 -18.72
C LEU A 372 7.11 -3.02 -20.18
N ARG A 373 6.70 -4.26 -20.49
CA ARG A 373 6.85 -4.85 -21.83
C ARG A 373 5.52 -5.37 -22.33
N ASP A 374 5.14 -4.97 -23.53
CA ASP A 374 4.13 -5.65 -24.32
C ASP A 374 4.83 -6.78 -25.09
N THR A 375 4.52 -8.02 -24.71
CA THR A 375 5.06 -9.22 -25.37
C THR A 375 4.09 -9.85 -26.36
N PHE A 376 2.88 -9.30 -26.47
CA PHE A 376 1.88 -9.74 -27.45
C PHE A 376 2.13 -9.11 -28.82
N SER A 377 2.52 -7.84 -28.85
CA SER A 377 2.83 -7.13 -30.08
C SER A 377 3.96 -7.79 -30.87
N ARG A 378 3.93 -7.64 -32.20
CA ARG A 378 4.93 -8.23 -33.12
C ARG A 378 5.59 -7.15 -33.98
N PRO A 379 6.85 -6.79 -33.73
CA PRO A 379 7.74 -7.33 -32.67
C PRO A 379 7.32 -6.85 -31.27
N PRO A 380 7.70 -7.58 -30.19
CA PRO A 380 7.49 -7.15 -28.81
C PRO A 380 8.04 -5.75 -28.55
N CYS A 381 7.35 -4.98 -27.72
CA CYS A 381 7.69 -3.59 -27.42
C CYS A 381 7.95 -3.40 -25.93
N THR A 382 9.06 -2.76 -25.57
CA THR A 382 9.31 -2.30 -24.20
C THR A 382 8.69 -0.92 -24.03
N LEU A 383 7.49 -0.85 -23.43
CA LEU A 383 6.73 0.38 -23.26
C LEU A 383 7.41 1.35 -22.30
N VAL A 384 7.97 0.86 -21.19
CA VAL A 384 8.67 1.70 -20.20
C VAL A 384 9.97 1.01 -19.81
N GLN A 385 11.06 1.77 -19.77
CA GLN A 385 12.36 1.30 -19.29
C GLN A 385 13.18 2.45 -18.70
N PRO A 386 14.20 2.16 -17.88
CA PRO A 386 15.20 3.14 -17.48
C PRO A 386 15.95 3.66 -18.71
N SER A 387 16.41 4.92 -18.68
CA SER A 387 17.33 5.40 -19.71
C SER A 387 18.66 4.62 -19.66
N MET A 388 19.27 4.45 -20.84
CA MET A 388 20.58 3.80 -20.99
C MET A 388 21.75 4.77 -20.70
N GLU A 389 21.46 6.06 -20.52
CA GLU A 389 22.47 7.06 -20.18
C GLU A 389 22.94 6.90 -18.73
N ALA A 390 24.26 7.04 -18.51
CA ALA A 390 24.83 6.90 -17.18
C ALA A 390 24.27 8.01 -16.27
N VAL A 391 23.55 7.61 -15.22
CA VAL A 391 23.07 8.52 -14.17
C VAL A 391 24.30 9.18 -13.53
N THR A 392 24.56 10.44 -13.87
CA THR A 392 25.70 11.22 -13.36
C THR A 392 25.50 11.65 -11.90
N ASP A 393 24.26 11.75 -11.44
CA ASP A 393 23.88 12.12 -10.07
C ASP A 393 23.44 10.90 -9.25
N SER A 394 24.34 10.46 -8.37
CA SER A 394 24.25 9.23 -7.59
C SER A 394 23.21 9.22 -6.46
N CYS A 395 22.38 10.26 -6.30
CA CYS A 395 21.42 10.31 -5.21
C CYS A 395 20.11 11.01 -5.61
N LEU A 396 18.97 10.36 -5.37
CA LEU A 396 17.68 11.04 -5.35
C LEU A 396 17.57 11.84 -4.04
N HIS A 397 17.05 13.05 -4.12
CA HIS A 397 17.00 13.98 -3.00
C HIS A 397 16.05 13.48 -1.91
N ILE A 398 16.56 13.27 -0.69
CA ILE A 398 15.70 13.00 0.47
C ILE A 398 15.13 14.34 0.96
N PRO A 399 13.79 14.51 0.99
CA PRO A 399 13.20 15.76 1.46
C PRO A 399 13.53 16.02 2.93
N ASN A 400 13.60 17.30 3.32
CA ASN A 400 14.00 17.70 4.67
C ASN A 400 13.13 17.07 5.77
N PHE A 401 11.83 16.88 5.51
CA PHE A 401 10.92 16.22 6.46
C PHE A 401 11.16 14.71 6.62
N GLY A 402 11.86 14.09 5.66
CA GLY A 402 12.21 12.66 5.70
C GLY A 402 13.55 12.38 6.37
N LYS A 403 14.38 13.40 6.59
CA LYS A 403 15.68 13.26 7.26
C LYS A 403 15.47 13.04 8.75
N ASP A 404 16.09 11.99 9.30
CA ASP A 404 16.09 11.63 10.71
C ASP A 404 14.69 11.53 11.36
N PHE A 405 13.65 11.21 10.56
CA PHE A 405 12.26 11.21 11.02
C PHE A 405 12.01 10.23 12.17
N CYS A 406 12.51 9.00 12.04
CA CYS A 406 12.46 7.98 13.07
C CYS A 406 13.76 7.17 13.01
N PRO A 407 14.72 7.41 13.92
CA PRO A 407 15.95 6.62 13.94
C PRO A 407 15.62 5.14 14.25
N PRO A 408 16.38 4.18 13.71
CA PRO A 408 16.25 2.77 14.05
C PRO A 408 16.33 2.56 15.57
N ILE A 409 15.52 1.66 16.09
CA ILE A 409 15.48 1.36 17.53
C ILE A 409 16.75 0.63 17.95
N TYR A 410 17.27 -0.18 17.03
CA TYR A 410 18.39 -1.06 17.29
C TYR A 410 19.63 -0.65 16.49
N PRO A 411 20.79 -0.47 17.14
CA PRO A 411 22.00 0.08 16.53
C PRO A 411 22.91 -1.02 15.95
N LEU A 412 22.38 -2.00 15.21
CA LEU A 412 23.26 -2.76 14.32
C LEU A 412 23.63 -1.81 13.19
N ALA A 413 24.93 -1.56 13.05
CA ALA A 413 25.51 -0.83 11.95
C ALA A 413 24.90 -1.35 10.66
N GLU A 414 24.07 -0.52 10.01
CA GLU A 414 23.62 -0.64 8.62
C GLU A 414 23.79 -2.07 8.06
N GLN A 415 23.04 -3.05 8.56
CA GLN A 415 22.98 -4.34 7.88
C GLN A 415 22.19 -4.12 6.59
N GLN A 416 22.93 -3.62 5.59
CA GLN A 416 22.96 -3.91 4.16
C GLN A 416 21.72 -4.55 3.52
N TRP A 417 20.53 -4.08 3.87
CA TRP A 417 19.35 -4.13 3.00
C TRP A 417 19.01 -2.73 2.48
N GLN A 418 20.01 -1.82 2.44
CA GLN A 418 19.98 -0.79 1.41
C GLN A 418 19.81 -1.55 0.10
N LEU A 419 18.68 -1.33 -0.58
CA LEU A 419 18.37 -1.80 -1.93
C LEU A 419 19.57 -2.47 -2.58
N THR A 420 19.52 -3.78 -2.69
CA THR A 420 20.60 -4.67 -3.12
C THR A 420 21.26 -4.23 -4.44
N VAL A 421 20.69 -3.26 -5.16
CA VAL A 421 21.24 -2.71 -6.40
C VAL A 421 20.93 -1.21 -6.55
N GLY A 422 21.89 -0.34 -6.25
CA GLY A 422 22.07 0.96 -6.91
C GLY A 422 21.08 2.10 -6.56
N VAL A 423 21.13 3.16 -7.38
CA VAL A 423 20.30 4.35 -7.22
C VAL A 423 18.85 4.01 -7.60
N PRO A 424 17.86 4.27 -6.74
CA PRO A 424 16.46 4.00 -7.04
C PRO A 424 16.01 4.77 -8.29
N LEU A 425 15.22 4.11 -9.13
CA LEU A 425 14.62 4.71 -10.33
C LEU A 425 13.51 5.69 -9.95
N ILE A 426 12.68 5.31 -8.99
CA ILE A 426 11.58 6.13 -8.45
C ILE A 426 11.71 6.18 -6.93
N SER A 427 11.57 7.38 -6.37
CA SER A 427 11.57 7.66 -4.94
C SER A 427 10.34 8.46 -4.58
N LEU A 428 9.50 7.96 -3.70
CA LEU A 428 8.34 8.67 -3.16
C LEU A 428 8.50 8.78 -1.64
N HIS A 429 8.36 9.99 -1.13
CA HIS A 429 8.29 10.29 0.30
C HIS A 429 7.00 11.06 0.57
N SER A 430 6.18 10.56 1.50
CA SER A 430 4.93 11.21 1.89
C SER A 430 4.85 11.32 3.41
N LEU A 431 4.78 12.54 3.92
CA LEU A 431 4.52 12.84 5.32
C LEU A 431 3.04 13.13 5.51
N GLN A 432 2.41 12.50 6.49
CA GLN A 432 1.03 12.74 6.90
C GLN A 432 0.96 13.03 8.41
N VAL A 433 0.11 13.98 8.81
CA VAL A 433 -0.16 14.32 10.21
C VAL A 433 -1.61 14.00 10.54
N LYS A 434 -1.83 13.29 11.66
CA LYS A 434 -3.16 12.94 12.16
C LYS A 434 -3.31 13.32 13.65
N PRO A 435 -4.40 13.98 14.06
CA PRO A 435 -5.47 14.54 13.22
C PRO A 435 -4.94 15.64 12.29
N SER A 436 -5.70 15.93 11.21
CA SER A 436 -5.34 16.99 10.27
C SER A 436 -5.19 18.33 11.00
N PRO A 437 -4.02 18.99 10.91
CA PRO A 437 -3.79 20.24 11.60
C PRO A 437 -4.63 21.37 10.98
N LEU A 438 -4.87 22.43 11.76
CA LEU A 438 -5.56 23.62 11.25
C LEU A 438 -4.70 24.33 10.19
N PRO A 439 -5.32 24.82 9.10
CA PRO A 439 -4.62 25.67 8.14
C PRO A 439 -3.97 26.87 8.86
N PRO A 440 -2.77 27.32 8.45
CA PRO A 440 -2.08 27.03 7.19
C PRO A 440 -1.15 25.79 7.24
N SER A 441 -1.20 25.00 8.31
CA SER A 441 -0.31 23.86 8.48
C SER A 441 -0.66 22.74 7.50
N PHE A 442 0.35 22.12 6.92
CA PHE A 442 0.16 21.00 6.00
C PHE A 442 -0.24 19.73 6.75
N ALA A 443 -1.34 19.11 6.31
CA ALA A 443 -1.72 17.77 6.75
C ALA A 443 -0.96 16.67 6.00
N SER A 444 -0.66 16.90 4.72
CA SER A 444 0.24 16.02 3.98
C SER A 444 1.22 16.77 3.07
N GLN A 445 2.40 16.18 2.90
CA GLN A 445 3.42 16.65 1.97
C GLN A 445 4.02 15.43 1.25
N THR A 446 3.96 15.44 -0.08
CA THR A 446 4.44 14.33 -0.91
C THR A 446 5.50 14.83 -1.89
N VAL A 447 6.63 14.14 -1.96
CA VAL A 447 7.72 14.39 -2.91
C VAL A 447 7.99 13.11 -3.69
N ILE A 448 7.96 13.20 -5.01
CA ILE A 448 8.22 12.11 -5.94
C ILE A 448 9.38 12.53 -6.84
N ASP A 449 10.46 11.76 -6.81
CA ASP A 449 11.62 11.98 -7.68
C ASP A 449 11.87 10.76 -8.55
N CYS A 450 12.11 10.99 -9.84
CA CYS A 450 12.33 9.96 -10.83
C CYS A 450 13.66 10.20 -11.57
N GLN A 451 14.43 9.13 -11.73
CA GLN A 451 15.57 9.07 -12.63
C GLN A 451 15.11 9.07 -14.10
N PRO A 452 16.05 9.23 -15.07
CA PRO A 452 15.73 9.21 -16.49
C PRO A 452 14.90 7.99 -16.93
N LEU A 453 13.80 8.24 -17.63
CA LEU A 453 12.88 7.22 -18.14
C LEU A 453 12.76 7.32 -19.67
N MET A 454 12.67 6.17 -20.33
CA MET A 454 12.26 6.09 -21.73
C MET A 454 10.91 5.38 -21.84
N ILE A 455 10.01 5.98 -22.61
CA ILE A 455 8.67 5.47 -22.89
C ILE A 455 8.55 5.29 -24.40
N HIS A 456 8.22 4.08 -24.84
CA HIS A 456 7.87 3.80 -26.23
C HIS A 456 6.36 3.66 -26.32
N LEU A 457 5.70 4.64 -26.92
CA LEU A 457 4.25 4.65 -27.03
C LEU A 457 3.80 3.75 -28.19
N GLN A 458 3.05 2.71 -27.86
CA GLN A 458 2.33 1.90 -28.83
C GLN A 458 0.83 2.12 -28.59
N GLU A 459 0.12 2.70 -29.55
CA GLU A 459 -1.27 3.16 -29.39
C GLU A 459 -2.19 2.06 -28.84
N GLU A 460 -2.16 0.87 -29.45
CA GLU A 460 -3.01 -0.26 -29.04
C GLU A 460 -2.77 -0.68 -27.59
N SER A 461 -1.50 -0.83 -27.19
CA SER A 461 -1.12 -1.23 -25.83
C SER A 461 -1.50 -0.16 -24.82
N CYS A 462 -1.26 1.12 -25.14
CA CYS A 462 -1.61 2.25 -24.28
C CYS A 462 -3.14 2.39 -24.09
N LEU A 463 -3.93 2.22 -25.15
CA LEU A 463 -5.39 2.25 -25.07
C LEU A 463 -5.94 1.13 -24.18
N ARG A 464 -5.39 -0.09 -24.30
CA ARG A 464 -5.75 -1.22 -23.44
C ARG A 464 -5.40 -0.97 -21.98
N ILE A 465 -4.17 -0.51 -21.71
CA ILE A 465 -3.74 -0.15 -20.34
C ILE A 465 -4.66 0.94 -19.75
N SER A 466 -4.97 1.98 -20.54
CA SER A 466 -5.87 3.06 -20.10
C SER A 466 -7.27 2.55 -19.78
N SER A 467 -7.81 1.61 -20.58
CA SER A 467 -9.10 0.97 -20.30
C SER A 467 -9.10 0.22 -18.96
N PHE A 468 -8.03 -0.51 -18.63
CA PHE A 468 -7.94 -1.22 -17.35
C PHE A 468 -7.96 -0.28 -16.14
N LEU A 469 -7.23 0.83 -16.24
CA LEU A 469 -7.15 1.82 -15.17
C LEU A 469 -8.49 2.55 -14.97
N ALA A 470 -9.18 2.88 -16.07
CA ALA A 470 -10.46 3.58 -16.03
C ALA A 470 -11.57 2.74 -15.36
N ASP A 471 -11.65 1.44 -15.63
CA ASP A 471 -12.69 0.56 -15.08
C ASP A 471 -12.39 0.06 -13.65
N GLY A 472 -11.12 0.03 -13.27
CA GLY A 472 -10.65 -0.52 -11.99
C GLY A 472 -10.66 0.48 -10.83
N ILE A 473 -10.49 1.78 -11.13
CA ILE A 473 -10.26 2.84 -10.13
C ILE A 473 -11.40 3.88 -10.21
N VAL A 474 -12.60 3.51 -9.77
CA VAL A 474 -13.75 4.43 -9.72
C VAL A 474 -14.17 4.65 -8.27
N VAL A 475 -13.63 5.69 -7.64
CA VAL A 475 -14.10 6.11 -6.31
C VAL A 475 -15.32 7.03 -6.52
N ASN A 476 -16.50 6.60 -6.06
CA ASN A 476 -17.71 7.40 -6.17
C ASN A 476 -17.53 8.75 -5.44
N PRO A 477 -17.88 9.89 -6.06
CA PRO A 477 -17.84 11.18 -5.37
C PRO A 477 -18.65 11.15 -4.06
N GLY A 478 -18.00 11.51 -2.96
CA GLY A 478 -18.60 11.49 -1.61
C GLY A 478 -18.47 10.18 -0.83
N SER A 479 -17.82 9.14 -1.36
CA SER A 479 -17.48 7.94 -0.56
C SER A 479 -16.39 8.20 0.48
N ILE A 480 -15.60 9.26 0.27
CA ILE A 480 -14.65 9.85 1.21
C ILE A 480 -15.09 11.31 1.36
N LEU A 481 -15.19 11.79 2.61
CA LEU A 481 -15.54 13.19 2.87
C LEU A 481 -14.50 14.11 2.24
N PRO A 482 -14.90 15.27 1.67
CA PRO A 482 -13.95 16.21 1.12
C PRO A 482 -12.97 16.65 2.21
N ASP A 483 -11.69 16.45 1.94
CA ASP A 483 -10.63 16.79 2.88
C ASP A 483 -10.48 18.31 2.94
N SER A 484 -10.77 18.91 4.09
CA SER A 484 -10.54 20.33 4.34
C SER A 484 -9.08 20.63 4.70
N SER A 485 -8.20 19.64 4.56
CA SER A 485 -6.79 19.76 4.89
C SER A 485 -5.94 20.38 3.77
N VAL A 486 -4.84 21.01 4.18
CA VAL A 486 -3.88 21.62 3.26
C VAL A 486 -2.81 20.58 2.89
N ASN A 487 -2.64 20.33 1.59
CA ASN A 487 -1.75 19.30 1.06
C ASN A 487 -0.74 19.90 0.08
N SER A 488 0.42 19.24 -0.05
CA SER A 488 1.40 19.58 -1.09
C SER A 488 1.92 18.35 -1.82
N LEU A 489 2.19 18.53 -3.11
CA LEU A 489 2.78 17.53 -3.99
C LEU A 489 3.90 18.18 -4.79
N VAL A 490 5.07 17.53 -4.81
CA VAL A 490 6.18 17.89 -5.69
C VAL A 490 6.58 16.64 -6.45
N PHE A 491 6.73 16.79 -7.76
CA PHE A 491 7.18 15.75 -8.67
C PHE A 491 8.35 16.28 -9.49
N SER A 492 9.43 15.51 -9.57
CA SER A 492 10.62 15.82 -10.36
C SER A 492 11.02 14.62 -11.20
N LEU A 493 11.32 14.84 -12.48
CA LEU A 493 11.82 13.81 -13.39
C LEU A 493 13.03 14.37 -14.14
N LYS A 494 14.19 13.73 -13.95
CA LYS A 494 15.45 14.25 -14.50
C LYS A 494 15.45 14.33 -16.03
N GLU A 495 14.87 13.32 -16.67
CA GLU A 495 14.81 13.22 -18.12
C GLU A 495 13.66 12.28 -18.52
N LEU A 496 12.97 12.61 -19.60
CA LEU A 496 11.92 11.78 -20.19
C LEU A 496 12.07 11.76 -21.70
N ASP A 497 12.29 10.57 -22.24
CA ASP A 497 12.26 10.32 -23.67
C ASP A 497 11.00 9.56 -24.04
N ILE A 498 10.17 10.16 -24.89
CA ILE A 498 8.97 9.53 -25.44
C ILE A 498 9.19 9.30 -26.92
N SER A 499 9.15 8.05 -27.35
CA SER A 499 9.13 7.69 -28.77
C SER A 499 7.70 7.35 -29.20
N VAL A 500 7.32 7.81 -30.39
CA VAL A 500 6.02 7.57 -31.01
C VAL A 500 6.26 7.05 -32.42
N PRO A 501 5.96 5.77 -32.72
CA PRO A 501 6.04 5.26 -34.08
C PRO A 501 4.96 5.93 -34.94
N LEU A 502 5.33 6.38 -36.13
CA LEU A 502 4.38 6.95 -37.10
C LEU A 502 3.93 5.91 -38.13
N ASP A 503 4.34 4.65 -37.96
CA ASP A 503 4.06 3.60 -38.92
C ASP A 503 2.63 3.06 -38.77
N ILE A 504 1.69 3.72 -39.44
CA ILE A 504 0.35 3.19 -39.68
C ILE A 504 0.50 1.96 -40.58
N GLY A 505 0.54 0.78 -39.98
CA GLY A 505 0.84 -0.49 -40.64
C GLY A 505 -0.13 -1.61 -40.25
N LYS A 506 -1.44 -1.41 -40.52
CA LYS A 506 -2.45 -2.39 -41.01
C LYS A 506 -3.87 -2.04 -40.52
N MET A 507 -4.73 -1.60 -41.42
CA MET A 507 -6.15 -1.95 -41.39
C MET A 507 -6.57 -2.37 -42.80
N ASP A 508 -6.78 -3.68 -42.93
CA ASP A 508 -7.65 -4.40 -43.86
C ASP A 508 -7.98 -3.76 -45.22
N ASN A 509 -7.30 -4.24 -46.25
CA ASN A 509 -7.95 -4.42 -47.56
C ASN A 509 -7.30 -5.58 -48.33
N PRO A 510 -7.91 -6.78 -48.38
CA PRO A 510 -7.51 -7.82 -49.30
C PRO A 510 -8.20 -7.56 -50.64
N GLY A 511 -7.73 -6.59 -51.41
CA GLY A 511 -8.29 -6.35 -52.73
C GLY A 511 -7.84 -5.05 -53.37
N GLY A 512 -6.97 -5.17 -54.37
CA GLY A 512 -6.66 -4.07 -55.29
C GLY A 512 -5.17 -3.83 -55.40
N GLY A 513 -4.55 -4.47 -56.40
CA GLY A 513 -3.19 -4.16 -56.80
C GLY A 513 -3.12 -2.72 -57.30
N ASP A 514 -2.32 -1.90 -56.63
CA ASP A 514 -1.53 -0.90 -57.33
C ASP A 514 -0.25 -0.60 -56.55
N ASN A 515 0.88 -0.93 -57.16
CA ASN A 515 2.19 -0.97 -56.55
C ASN A 515 2.85 0.41 -56.69
N ARG A 516 2.48 1.36 -55.82
CA ARG A 516 3.21 2.62 -55.58
C ARG A 516 3.26 2.94 -54.09
N ILE A 517 4.05 2.17 -53.34
CA ILE A 517 4.41 2.51 -51.98
C ILE A 517 5.32 3.75 -52.04
N ARG A 518 4.77 4.94 -51.77
CA ARG A 518 5.60 6.13 -51.52
C ARG A 518 6.46 5.82 -50.28
N PRO A 519 7.80 5.94 -50.34
CA PRO A 519 8.62 5.77 -49.14
C PRO A 519 8.25 6.90 -48.16
N LYS A 520 7.77 6.53 -46.96
CA LYS A 520 7.57 7.50 -45.88
C LYS A 520 8.94 8.10 -45.53
N SER A 521 9.03 9.43 -45.42
CA SER A 521 10.30 10.11 -45.12
C SER A 521 10.72 9.96 -43.65
N PHE A 522 9.76 9.70 -42.76
CA PHE A 522 9.98 9.56 -41.32
C PHE A 522 9.39 8.24 -40.79
N ALA A 523 10.09 7.61 -39.86
CA ALA A 523 9.72 6.37 -39.19
C ALA A 523 8.94 6.64 -37.88
N GLY A 524 9.22 7.75 -37.20
CA GLY A 524 8.67 8.06 -35.89
C GLY A 524 8.87 9.52 -35.48
N ALA A 525 8.32 9.88 -34.32
CA ALA A 525 8.56 11.13 -33.63
C ALA A 525 9.12 10.84 -32.24
N ARG A 526 10.09 11.63 -31.78
CA ARG A 526 10.66 11.58 -30.44
C ARG A 526 10.49 12.91 -29.74
N LEU A 527 9.88 12.86 -28.56
CA LEU A 527 9.68 13.99 -27.67
C LEU A 527 10.57 13.79 -26.44
N HIS A 528 11.53 14.70 -26.27
CA HIS A 528 12.53 14.64 -25.23
C HIS A 528 12.34 15.81 -24.26
N PHE A 529 12.32 15.51 -22.97
CA PHE A 529 12.24 16.50 -21.90
C PHE A 529 13.41 16.35 -20.93
N GLU A 530 13.98 17.48 -20.53
CA GLU A 530 14.97 17.54 -19.44
C GLU A 530 14.38 18.28 -18.23
N LYS A 531 14.70 17.76 -17.04
CA LYS A 531 14.36 18.32 -15.73
C LYS A 531 12.90 18.78 -15.65
N VAL A 532 11.99 17.84 -15.89
CA VAL A 532 10.56 18.07 -15.73
C VAL A 532 10.26 18.22 -14.24
N PHE A 533 9.46 19.22 -13.89
CA PHE A 533 8.98 19.41 -12.53
C PHE A 533 7.50 19.75 -12.53
N PHE A 534 6.82 19.33 -11.48
CA PHE A 534 5.46 19.70 -11.16
C PHE A 534 5.38 19.97 -9.65
N SER A 535 4.76 21.06 -9.24
CA SER A 535 4.53 21.35 -7.84
C SER A 535 3.12 21.89 -7.66
N GLU A 536 2.39 21.30 -6.72
CA GLU A 536 1.07 21.72 -6.28
C GLU A 536 1.13 22.03 -4.79
N SER A 537 0.77 23.25 -4.41
CA SER A 537 0.65 23.67 -3.02
C SER A 537 -0.10 25.01 -2.93
N PRO A 538 -1.02 25.20 -1.98
CA PRO A 538 -1.60 26.52 -1.69
C PRO A 538 -0.55 27.59 -1.30
N SER A 539 0.58 27.17 -0.75
CA SER A 539 1.71 28.04 -0.38
C SER A 539 2.67 28.37 -1.53
N LEU A 540 2.41 27.84 -2.73
CA LEU A 540 3.27 28.02 -3.88
C LEU A 540 3.34 29.50 -4.28
N LYS A 541 4.56 30.00 -4.47
CA LYS A 541 4.83 31.34 -5.01
C LYS A 541 4.92 31.26 -6.53
N LEU A 542 3.95 31.87 -7.19
CA LEU A 542 3.85 31.93 -8.65
C LEU A 542 4.68 33.13 -9.15
N LYS A 543 5.53 32.90 -10.16
CA LYS A 543 6.44 33.92 -10.71
C LYS A 543 5.88 34.57 -11.97
N LEU A 544 5.15 33.81 -12.78
CA LEU A 544 4.54 34.25 -14.04
C LEU A 544 3.18 34.90 -13.79
N LEU A 545 2.34 34.29 -12.95
CA LEU A 545 1.02 34.83 -12.61
C LEU A 545 1.14 35.93 -11.55
N ASN A 546 0.82 37.17 -11.93
CA ASN A 546 0.77 38.29 -11.00
C ASN A 546 -0.62 38.39 -10.37
N LEU A 547 -0.79 37.72 -9.23
CA LEU A 547 -2.09 37.61 -8.56
C LEU A 547 -2.63 38.96 -8.04
N GLU A 548 -1.77 39.94 -7.75
CA GLU A 548 -2.18 41.25 -7.25
C GLU A 548 -2.68 42.18 -8.35
N LYS A 549 -2.13 42.05 -9.56
CA LYS A 549 -2.39 42.98 -10.66
C LYS A 549 -3.44 42.48 -11.65
N ASP A 550 -3.76 41.20 -11.62
CA ASP A 550 -4.75 40.59 -12.51
C ASP A 550 -6.16 40.64 -11.88
N PRO A 551 -7.14 41.34 -12.50
CA PRO A 551 -8.52 41.36 -12.02
C PRO A 551 -9.14 39.97 -11.90
N ALA A 552 -8.72 38.99 -12.72
CA ALA A 552 -9.19 37.61 -12.65
C ALA A 552 -8.70 36.88 -11.39
N CYS A 553 -7.65 37.39 -10.75
CA CYS A 553 -7.03 36.83 -9.55
C CYS A 553 -7.35 37.64 -8.28
N PHE A 554 -8.34 38.55 -8.30
CA PHE A 554 -8.67 39.39 -7.14
C PHE A 554 -8.92 38.58 -5.87
N CYS A 555 -9.46 37.36 -5.95
CA CYS A 555 -9.69 36.48 -4.79
C CYS A 555 -8.42 35.74 -4.30
N LEU A 556 -7.24 36.02 -4.86
CA LEU A 556 -5.96 35.34 -4.62
C LEU A 556 -4.84 36.36 -4.27
N TRP A 557 -5.12 37.35 -3.41
CA TRP A 557 -4.14 38.40 -3.07
C TRP A 557 -3.01 37.91 -2.14
N ASP A 558 -1.89 38.66 -2.11
CA ASP A 558 -0.78 38.36 -1.21
C ASP A 558 -1.19 38.58 0.26
N GLY A 559 -1.00 37.56 1.10
CA GLY A 559 -1.44 37.55 2.50
C GLY A 559 -2.80 36.89 2.77
N GLN A 560 -3.50 36.37 1.76
CA GLN A 560 -4.66 35.49 2.01
C GLN A 560 -4.23 34.27 2.82
N PRO A 561 -5.00 33.86 3.86
CA PRO A 561 -4.70 32.67 4.63
C PRO A 561 -4.69 31.43 3.73
N ILE A 562 -3.67 30.60 3.89
CA ILE A 562 -3.59 29.31 3.20
C ILE A 562 -4.62 28.38 3.82
N ASP A 563 -5.56 27.89 3.01
CA ASP A 563 -6.54 26.87 3.38
C ASP A 563 -6.88 25.96 2.17
N ALA A 564 -7.77 25.00 2.38
CA ALA A 564 -8.19 24.04 1.35
C ALA A 564 -9.07 24.64 0.25
N SER A 565 -9.46 25.91 0.36
CA SER A 565 -10.23 26.62 -0.67
C SER A 565 -9.36 27.08 -1.84
N MET A 566 -8.03 26.99 -1.70
CA MET A 566 -7.05 27.42 -2.70
C MET A 566 -6.29 26.24 -3.30
N LYS A 567 -6.01 26.28 -4.59
CA LYS A 567 -5.14 25.31 -5.28
C LYS A 567 -4.25 26.05 -6.28
N LYS A 568 -2.94 26.00 -6.05
CA LYS A 568 -1.93 26.59 -6.96
C LYS A 568 -0.99 25.49 -7.42
N TRP A 569 -0.63 25.53 -8.70
CA TRP A 569 0.37 24.63 -9.22
C TRP A 569 1.25 25.28 -10.28
N THR A 570 2.45 24.75 -10.42
CA THR A 570 3.42 25.10 -11.46
C THR A 570 3.93 23.81 -12.09
N ALA A 571 4.11 23.83 -13.40
CA ALA A 571 4.68 22.73 -14.16
C ALA A 571 5.69 23.29 -15.15
N GLY A 572 6.80 22.59 -15.39
CA GLY A 572 7.78 23.05 -16.36
C GLY A 572 8.85 22.02 -16.70
N ALA A 573 9.70 22.38 -17.65
CA ALA A 573 10.85 21.60 -18.09
C ALA A 573 11.99 22.55 -18.49
N SER A 574 13.25 22.19 -18.23
CA SER A 574 14.39 23.02 -18.63
C SER A 574 14.59 23.02 -20.14
N GLN A 575 14.35 21.88 -20.77
CA GLN A 575 14.40 21.72 -22.21
C GLN A 575 13.30 20.77 -22.66
N LEU A 576 12.62 21.13 -23.74
CA LEU A 576 11.67 20.30 -24.46
C LEU A 576 12.08 20.31 -25.92
N SER A 577 12.27 19.14 -26.52
CA SER A 577 12.55 19.02 -27.94
C SER A 577 11.69 17.97 -28.62
N LEU A 578 11.13 18.34 -29.76
CA LEU A 578 10.42 17.43 -30.65
C LEU A 578 11.29 17.19 -31.88
N SER A 579 11.50 15.92 -32.19
CA SER A 579 12.29 15.50 -33.35
C SER A 579 11.59 14.40 -34.14
N LEU A 580 11.85 14.33 -35.44
CA LEU A 580 11.33 13.30 -36.34
C LEU A 580 12.47 12.34 -36.73
N GLU A 581 12.21 11.05 -36.63
CA GLU A 581 13.17 10.00 -36.99
C GLU A 581 13.10 9.71 -38.49
N THR A 582 14.22 9.82 -39.20
CA THR A 582 14.29 9.53 -40.65
C THR A 582 14.40 8.04 -40.94
N THR A 583 13.81 7.58 -42.04
CA THR A 583 13.78 6.16 -42.42
C THR A 583 15.14 5.57 -42.84
N ALA A 584 16.17 6.41 -43.05
CA ALA A 584 17.52 5.99 -43.44
C ALA A 584 18.32 5.28 -42.33
N GLY A 585 17.92 5.40 -41.05
CA GLY A 585 18.60 4.77 -39.91
C GLY A 585 18.29 3.29 -39.68
N LEU A 586 17.35 2.70 -40.45
CA LEU A 586 16.92 1.30 -40.29
C LEU A 586 17.81 0.30 -41.04
N THR A 587 18.65 0.76 -41.98
CA THR A 587 19.49 -0.08 -42.83
C THR A 587 20.97 0.08 -42.51
N GLY A 588 21.46 -0.60 -41.48
CA GLY A 588 22.89 -0.86 -41.33
C GLY A 588 23.45 -0.71 -39.92
N VAL A 589 23.86 -1.84 -39.35
CA VAL A 589 24.92 -2.01 -38.35
C VAL A 589 24.96 -0.95 -37.24
N GLN A 590 24.50 -1.34 -36.05
CA GLN A 590 24.76 -0.63 -34.79
C GLN A 590 26.28 -0.44 -34.60
N SER A 591 26.80 0.72 -35.01
CA SER A 591 28.10 1.22 -34.61
C SER A 591 27.90 2.31 -33.55
N SER A 592 28.60 2.15 -32.44
CA SER A 592 28.54 2.88 -31.18
C SER A 592 29.00 4.35 -31.22
N LEU A 593 28.57 5.15 -32.21
CA LEU A 593 28.83 6.60 -32.25
C LEU A 593 27.56 7.39 -32.56
N GLY A 594 27.01 8.06 -31.54
CA GLY A 594 26.09 9.20 -31.66
C GLY A 594 24.65 8.87 -32.09
N TRP A 595 23.75 8.76 -31.11
CA TRP A 595 22.28 8.67 -31.28
C TRP A 595 21.63 9.85 -32.04
N SER A 596 22.40 10.85 -32.48
CA SER A 596 21.95 12.01 -33.26
C SER A 596 21.93 11.78 -34.78
N SER A 597 22.48 10.68 -35.29
CA SER A 597 22.53 10.39 -36.73
C SER A 597 21.20 9.81 -37.25
N GLY A 598 20.15 10.65 -37.29
CA GLY A 598 18.85 10.26 -37.84
C GLY A 598 17.65 11.09 -37.37
N LEU A 599 17.83 11.92 -36.34
CA LEU A 599 16.79 12.76 -35.73
C LEU A 599 16.79 14.18 -36.33
N TRP A 600 15.66 14.57 -36.92
CA TRP A 600 15.42 15.92 -37.41
C TRP A 600 14.69 16.72 -36.33
N LYS A 601 15.40 17.61 -35.63
CA LYS A 601 14.81 18.49 -34.61
C LYS A 601 13.84 19.49 -35.26
N CYS A 602 12.57 19.46 -34.85
CA CYS A 602 11.51 20.30 -35.39
C CYS A 602 11.16 21.47 -34.47
N VAL A 603 11.10 21.22 -33.15
CA VAL A 603 10.77 22.23 -32.14
C VAL A 603 11.74 22.07 -30.99
N GLU A 604 12.27 23.20 -30.49
CA GLU A 604 13.06 23.26 -29.27
C GLU A 604 12.55 24.42 -28.43
N LEU A 605 12.12 24.12 -27.22
CA LEU A 605 11.65 25.08 -26.23
C LEU A 605 12.57 24.97 -25.01
N LYS A 606 13.07 26.11 -24.54
CA LYS A 606 13.91 26.20 -23.34
C LYS A 606 13.13 26.90 -22.24
N GLU A 607 13.30 26.42 -21.01
CA GLU A 607 12.67 26.97 -19.80
C GLU A 607 11.13 27.09 -19.92
N ALA A 608 10.51 26.02 -20.41
CA ALA A 608 9.05 25.94 -20.51
C ALA A 608 8.43 25.91 -19.11
N SER A 609 7.47 26.78 -18.83
CA SER A 609 6.74 26.79 -17.56
C SER A 609 5.30 27.24 -17.71
N ILE A 610 4.42 26.63 -16.95
CA ILE A 610 2.98 26.91 -16.85
C ILE A 610 2.65 27.06 -15.37
N GLU A 611 1.87 28.08 -15.04
CA GLU A 611 1.39 28.36 -13.70
C GLU A 611 -0.13 28.49 -13.73
N LEU A 612 -0.78 27.98 -12.68
CA LEU A 612 -2.22 28.08 -12.52
C LEU A 612 -2.57 28.26 -11.05
N ALA A 613 -3.55 29.11 -10.78
CA ALA A 613 -4.13 29.31 -9.47
C ALA A 613 -5.67 29.26 -9.54
N MET A 614 -6.29 28.59 -8.56
CA MET A 614 -7.73 28.50 -8.38
C MET A 614 -8.09 28.77 -6.92
N VAL A 615 -9.27 29.34 -6.71
CA VAL A 615 -9.86 29.54 -5.39
C VAL A 615 -11.37 29.37 -5.47
N SER A 616 -11.97 28.78 -4.44
CA SER A 616 -13.43 28.78 -4.30
C SER A 616 -13.92 30.17 -3.87
N ALA A 617 -15.05 30.62 -4.39
CA ALA A 617 -15.60 31.92 -4.01
C ALA A 617 -16.26 31.91 -2.61
N ASP A 618 -16.68 30.73 -2.13
CA ASP A 618 -17.41 30.54 -0.87
C ASP A 618 -16.51 30.05 0.29
N GLY A 619 -15.21 29.87 0.04
CA GLY A 619 -14.25 29.37 1.03
C GLY A 619 -14.36 27.86 1.29
N SER A 620 -15.16 27.12 0.50
CA SER A 620 -15.27 25.68 0.60
C SER A 620 -14.04 24.96 -0.01
N PRO A 621 -13.71 23.73 0.42
CA PRO A 621 -12.63 22.96 -0.20
C PRO A 621 -12.86 22.80 -1.71
N LEU A 622 -11.81 23.00 -2.50
CA LEU A 622 -11.87 22.83 -3.94
C LEU A 622 -12.05 21.36 -4.32
N THR A 623 -13.31 20.95 -4.50
CA THR A 623 -13.70 19.57 -4.87
C THR A 623 -13.94 19.41 -6.36
N VAL A 624 -14.14 20.50 -7.10
CA VAL A 624 -14.43 20.51 -8.53
C VAL A 624 -13.41 21.40 -9.25
N VAL A 625 -12.48 20.76 -9.97
CA VAL A 625 -11.59 21.40 -10.97
C VAL A 625 -12.40 21.49 -12.27
N PRO A 626 -12.37 22.60 -13.02
CA PRO A 626 -13.58 23.16 -13.65
C PRO A 626 -14.31 22.20 -14.61
N PRO A 627 -15.64 22.35 -14.76
CA PRO A 627 -16.46 21.56 -15.68
C PRO A 627 -16.02 21.75 -17.15
N PRO A 628 -16.46 20.88 -18.09
CA PRO A 628 -16.13 20.94 -19.53
C PRO A 628 -16.67 22.17 -20.30
N GLY A 629 -16.90 23.29 -19.60
CA GLY A 629 -17.44 24.55 -20.12
C GLY A 629 -16.50 25.75 -19.95
N GLY A 630 -15.18 25.57 -19.89
CA GLY A 630 -14.20 26.65 -20.01
C GLY A 630 -14.20 27.72 -18.90
N VAL A 631 -13.22 28.63 -18.98
CA VAL A 631 -13.09 29.79 -18.09
C VAL A 631 -14.28 30.73 -18.34
N GLY A 632 -15.32 30.61 -17.50
CA GLY A 632 -16.51 31.43 -17.56
C GLY A 632 -16.21 32.87 -17.18
N GLN A 633 -16.17 33.73 -18.20
CA GLN A 633 -16.36 35.17 -18.08
C GLN A 633 -17.70 35.40 -17.34
N ASN A 634 -17.65 35.69 -16.04
CA ASN A 634 -18.83 36.06 -15.28
C ASN A 634 -19.28 37.46 -15.74
N ARG A 635 -20.11 37.51 -16.78
CA ARG A 635 -21.00 38.63 -17.03
C ARG A 635 -22.07 38.63 -15.94
N GLY A 636 -22.03 39.66 -15.10
CA GLY A 636 -23.22 40.10 -14.36
C GLY A 636 -22.93 40.52 -12.93
N CYS A 637 -22.63 41.81 -12.75
CA CYS A 637 -23.32 42.68 -11.79
C CYS A 637 -23.15 44.12 -12.27
N LEU A 638 -24.29 44.75 -12.56
CA LEU A 638 -24.48 46.20 -12.47
C LEU A 638 -24.51 46.59 -11.00
#